data_AF-A0A1A9NEF6-F1
#
_entry.id   AF-A0A1A9NEF6-F1
#
_cell.length_a   1.000
_cell.length_b   1.000
_cell.length_c   1.000
_cell.angle_alpha   90.00
_cell.angle_beta   90.00
_cell.angle_gamma   90.00
#
_symmetry.space_group_name_H-M   'P 1'
#
loop_
_entity.id
_entity.type
_entity.pdbx_description
1 polymer ?
#
loop_
_entity_poly.entity_id
_entity_poly.type
_entity_poly.pdbx_seq_one_letter_code
_entity_poly.pdbx_strand_id
1 'polypeptide(L)'
;MHQSLVRTGVAAAAALAFFQLGGCSGGSSGSSSAGTPAVTASAVSGTVASGNARVGATVTLFDATGAQATATTDSQGAYTISVKGMTAPFLIVATDASGISAPLVSVLAQLPAGTGTAPAVVNVTTLTTAIAAMLTASGNPTDLASSTALAKVTLPSVQIATITLDTILAKILVQNGLQSAGFDPIGVAFTPNHTGADAVIDTVSLVTGSNGGLSLLSNAAPGTTVALNNQTSQSVALAAPPAAANYLEPLAALLTTCAANGTLNTSCSPAIDTTFLENGSTDLAAGHGLTDALFTGAVFGSPKTLAFFTRNGKQQALVQLPFTLASGTVAGVLYSIAQQLAAPVTLAGGTQLGWDLIGNQSQFAVSINSQIARRTFLDSRLNDVNRYESGLTIAIPTAANPTVYSASVTGPGLAAPVWLMPRNAVGSSTLALSNTPLSAAPVSPATTSSNTSLYRWSWQSLSSAASFTAPSASGYYAAQSLDASSVPLYSAYTVTFYDKNGAQLGQSSIINPGSPLSAAAGSSVAWPTLLPDFATQFLTPGGSLAGTQYAMSVTWSSLVNGQNLSYPVTSVQIQATGLSTGGASVEVDGFSVGAPNNTTFGQYQTTVSAGVNSLGVQTCTNCPFPPLVAGSSRLVQLSGGQNGISYYDITKYND
;
A
#
# COMPACT_ATOMS: atom_id res chain seq x y z
N MET A 1 54.68 56.16 13.48
CA MET A 1 54.18 56.13 14.87
C MET A 1 54.43 54.72 15.39
N HIS A 2 55.65 54.47 15.87
CA HIS A 2 56.02 54.26 17.28
C HIS A 2 55.70 52.84 17.83
N GLN A 3 56.82 52.10 18.01
CA GLN A 3 57.20 50.91 18.82
C GLN A 3 56.18 50.31 19.83
N SER A 4 56.23 49.04 20.26
CA SER A 4 57.40 48.24 20.69
C SER A 4 57.04 46.78 21.09
N LEU A 5 57.99 45.85 20.93
CA LEU A 5 58.45 44.70 21.76
C LEU A 5 57.43 43.81 22.55
N VAL A 6 57.53 42.47 22.73
CA VAL A 6 58.63 41.58 23.17
C VAL A 6 58.32 40.09 22.81
N ARG A 7 59.38 39.28 22.70
CA ARG A 7 59.49 37.80 22.50
C ARG A 7 58.88 36.92 23.61
N THR A 8 58.48 35.68 23.26
CA THR A 8 59.03 34.40 23.80
C THR A 8 58.40 33.21 23.08
N GLY A 9 59.20 32.19 22.74
CA GLY A 9 58.73 30.92 22.17
C GLY A 9 58.99 29.75 23.11
N VAL A 10 58.32 28.62 22.86
CA VAL A 10 58.76 27.24 23.17
C VAL A 10 58.00 26.30 22.22
N ALA A 11 58.75 25.42 21.55
CA ALA A 11 58.24 24.29 20.77
C ALA A 11 58.14 23.05 21.66
N ALA A 12 57.10 22.22 21.47
CA ALA A 12 57.01 20.88 22.06
C ALA A 12 56.56 19.88 20.98
N ALA A 13 57.45 18.96 20.66
CA ALA A 13 57.20 17.75 19.89
C ALA A 13 56.72 16.63 20.83
N ALA A 14 55.72 15.86 20.43
CA ALA A 14 55.34 14.62 21.11
C ALA A 14 55.21 13.49 20.08
N ALA A 15 55.90 12.39 20.40
CA ALA A 15 56.34 11.33 19.52
C ALA A 15 55.28 10.25 19.25
N LEU A 16 55.38 9.64 18.06
CA LEU A 16 54.76 8.36 17.70
C LEU A 16 55.40 7.23 18.52
N ALA A 17 54.58 6.36 19.11
CA ALA A 17 55.01 5.09 19.70
C ALA A 17 54.43 3.91 18.90
N PHE A 18 55.27 3.32 18.05
CA PHE A 18 55.13 1.97 17.52
C PHE A 18 55.65 0.99 18.58
N PHE A 19 54.87 0.00 18.98
CA PHE A 19 55.39 -1.18 19.70
C PHE A 19 55.20 -2.43 18.85
N GLN A 20 56.31 -2.90 18.31
CA GLN A 20 56.54 -4.28 17.89
C GLN A 20 57.20 -5.01 19.06
N LEU A 21 56.73 -6.20 19.40
CA LEU A 21 57.47 -7.18 20.21
C LEU A 21 57.23 -8.56 19.61
N GLY A 22 58.29 -9.12 19.01
CA GLY A 22 58.40 -10.55 18.73
C GLY A 22 58.96 -11.29 19.94
N GLY A 23 58.52 -12.52 20.13
CA GLY A 23 59.07 -13.45 21.10
C GLY A 23 58.59 -14.87 20.79
N CYS A 24 59.54 -15.74 20.43
CA CYS A 24 59.35 -17.18 20.25
C CYS A 24 60.33 -17.87 21.21
N SER A 25 59.84 -18.59 22.23
CA SER A 25 60.60 -19.63 22.94
C SER A 25 59.75 -20.43 23.96
N GLY A 26 59.60 -21.74 23.73
CA GLY A 26 59.83 -22.82 24.72
C GLY A 26 58.80 -23.15 25.82
N GLY A 27 58.05 -24.24 25.61
CA GLY A 27 58.14 -25.45 26.46
C GLY A 27 57.39 -25.56 27.81
N SER A 28 56.22 -26.22 27.74
CA SER A 28 55.64 -27.19 28.70
C SER A 28 55.25 -26.77 30.14
N SER A 29 53.94 -26.71 30.42
CA SER A 29 53.24 -27.56 31.40
C SER A 29 51.74 -27.18 31.43
N GLY A 30 50.89 -28.20 31.42
CA GLY A 30 49.47 -28.07 31.12
C GLY A 30 48.66 -27.26 32.13
N SER A 31 47.73 -26.48 31.60
CA SER A 31 46.43 -26.27 32.22
C SER A 31 45.44 -25.97 31.10
N SER A 32 44.53 -26.91 30.85
CA SER A 32 43.41 -26.76 29.94
C SER A 32 42.45 -25.72 30.52
N SER A 33 42.69 -24.44 30.23
CA SER A 33 41.68 -23.39 30.36
C SER A 33 40.65 -23.62 29.26
N ALA A 34 39.60 -24.37 29.62
CA ALA A 34 38.38 -24.48 28.83
C ALA A 34 37.90 -23.06 28.49
N GLY A 35 37.92 -22.71 27.21
CA GLY A 35 37.22 -21.52 26.74
C GLY A 35 35.76 -21.68 27.16
N THR A 36 35.23 -20.72 27.92
CA THR A 36 33.80 -20.63 28.16
C THR A 36 33.11 -20.68 26.80
N PRO A 37 32.20 -21.65 26.53
CA PRO A 37 31.51 -21.68 25.25
C PRO A 37 30.77 -20.36 25.07
N ALA A 38 31.01 -19.70 23.94
CA ALA A 38 30.25 -18.51 23.58
C ALA A 38 28.77 -18.88 23.56
N VAL A 39 27.97 -18.22 24.39
CA VAL A 39 26.53 -18.47 24.48
C VAL A 39 25.88 -17.67 23.35
N THR A 40 25.32 -18.37 22.37
CA THR A 40 24.54 -17.73 21.32
C THR A 40 23.18 -17.30 21.87
N ALA A 41 22.65 -16.17 21.40
CA ALA A 41 21.33 -15.70 21.79
C ALA A 41 20.26 -16.77 21.50
N SER A 42 19.39 -17.04 22.47
CA SER A 42 18.33 -18.06 22.37
C SER A 42 16.98 -17.49 21.92
N ALA A 43 16.89 -16.17 21.79
CA ALA A 43 15.70 -15.45 21.33
C ALA A 43 16.09 -14.28 20.42
N VAL A 44 15.14 -13.84 19.61
CA VAL A 44 15.17 -12.61 18.83
C VAL A 44 14.07 -11.68 19.36
N SER A 45 14.38 -10.41 19.56
CA SER A 45 13.41 -9.38 19.95
C SER A 45 13.57 -8.14 19.09
N GLY A 46 12.60 -7.23 19.11
CA GLY A 46 12.72 -5.96 18.41
C GLY A 46 11.41 -5.18 18.41
N THR A 47 11.41 -4.06 17.68
CA THR A 47 10.25 -3.19 17.51
C THR A 47 9.78 -3.23 16.06
N VAL A 48 8.46 -3.40 15.86
CA VAL A 48 7.82 -3.26 14.55
C VAL A 48 7.24 -1.84 14.43
N ALA A 49 7.76 -1.04 13.50
CA ALA A 49 7.25 0.31 13.28
C ALA A 49 7.40 0.79 11.83
N SER A 50 6.49 1.65 11.40
CA SER A 50 6.59 2.38 10.12
C SER A 50 5.87 3.72 10.23
N GLY A 51 6.48 4.71 10.88
CA GLY A 51 5.72 5.84 11.44
C GLY A 51 5.57 5.68 12.94
N ASN A 52 4.96 4.55 13.32
CA ASN A 52 4.50 4.27 14.66
C ASN A 52 4.63 2.80 14.98
N ALA A 53 4.58 2.50 16.28
CA ALA A 53 4.39 1.16 16.80
C ALA A 53 3.24 0.46 16.07
N ARG A 54 3.55 -0.68 15.43
CA ARG A 54 2.52 -1.55 14.88
C ARG A 54 1.99 -2.43 15.98
N VAL A 55 0.88 -2.03 16.60
CA VAL A 55 0.23 -2.77 17.69
C VAL A 55 -0.54 -3.98 17.14
N GLY A 56 -0.41 -5.14 17.78
CA GLY A 56 -1.14 -6.34 17.40
C GLY A 56 -0.71 -6.98 16.07
N ALA A 57 0.41 -6.56 15.50
CA ALA A 57 0.97 -7.15 14.28
C ALA A 57 1.41 -8.59 14.53
N THR A 58 1.15 -9.49 13.58
CA THR A 58 1.64 -10.87 13.64
C THR A 58 3.05 -10.90 13.06
N VAL A 59 4.02 -11.27 13.90
CA VAL A 59 5.44 -11.40 13.54
C VAL A 59 5.75 -12.87 13.34
N THR A 60 6.19 -13.23 12.14
CA THR A 60 6.62 -14.59 11.79
C THR A 60 8.11 -14.59 11.48
N LEU A 61 8.86 -15.45 12.17
CA LEU A 61 10.27 -15.71 11.92
C LEU A 61 10.41 -17.01 11.14
N PHE A 62 11.17 -16.98 10.05
CA PHE A 62 11.58 -18.13 9.25
C PHE A 62 13.07 -18.36 9.40
N ASP A 63 13.49 -19.62 9.43
CA ASP A 63 14.89 -20.00 9.39
C ASP A 63 15.32 -20.58 8.04
N ALA A 64 16.64 -20.76 7.87
CA ALA A 64 17.20 -21.27 6.62
C ALA A 64 16.78 -22.71 6.28
N THR A 65 16.21 -23.46 7.23
CA THR A 65 15.67 -24.82 7.02
C THR A 65 14.18 -24.84 6.71
N GLY A 66 13.49 -23.71 6.86
CA GLY A 66 12.04 -23.56 6.70
C GLY A 66 11.24 -23.71 8.00
N ALA A 67 11.90 -23.82 9.16
CA ALA A 67 11.22 -23.79 10.46
C ALA A 67 10.65 -22.39 10.72
N GLN A 68 9.53 -22.33 11.44
CA GLN A 68 8.81 -21.09 11.72
C GLN A 68 8.47 -20.93 13.20
N ALA A 69 8.46 -19.69 13.66
CA ALA A 69 7.94 -19.30 14.96
C ALA A 69 7.21 -17.96 14.85
N THR A 70 6.20 -17.74 15.69
CA THR A 70 5.37 -16.52 15.64
C THR A 70 5.29 -15.82 17.00
N ALA A 71 5.05 -14.51 16.95
CA ALA A 71 4.70 -13.67 18.08
C ALA A 71 3.71 -12.58 17.64
N THR A 72 3.15 -11.86 18.60
CA THR A 72 2.34 -10.67 18.36
C THR A 72 3.00 -9.48 19.05
N THR A 73 2.93 -8.31 18.42
CA THR A 73 3.47 -7.09 19.01
C THR A 73 2.56 -6.51 20.10
N ASP A 74 3.17 -5.89 21.10
CA ASP A 74 2.47 -5.16 22.15
C ASP A 74 2.09 -3.72 21.73
N SER A 75 1.64 -2.90 22.69
CA SER A 75 1.27 -1.50 22.47
C SER A 75 2.43 -0.58 22.08
N GLN A 76 3.67 -1.01 22.28
CA GLN A 76 4.88 -0.31 21.85
C GLN A 76 5.46 -0.91 20.56
N GLY A 77 4.76 -1.88 19.95
CA GLY A 77 5.25 -2.57 18.77
C GLY A 77 6.35 -3.60 19.08
N ALA A 78 6.61 -3.90 20.35
CA ALA A 78 7.69 -4.79 20.75
C ALA A 78 7.27 -6.26 20.62
N TYR A 79 8.21 -7.12 20.25
CA TYR A 79 8.01 -8.57 20.17
C TYR A 79 9.22 -9.36 20.68
N THR A 80 9.03 -10.64 20.98
CA THR A 80 10.10 -11.59 21.29
C THR A 80 9.73 -12.98 20.80
N ILE A 81 10.65 -13.65 20.11
CA ILE A 81 10.50 -15.00 19.55
C ILE A 81 11.67 -15.87 20.03
N SER A 82 11.39 -17.06 20.54
CA SER A 82 12.42 -18.06 20.82
C SER A 82 12.96 -18.65 19.52
N VAL A 83 14.28 -18.73 19.38
CA VAL A 83 14.96 -19.34 18.21
C VAL A 83 15.70 -20.63 18.55
N LYS A 84 15.35 -21.24 19.69
CA LYS A 84 15.96 -22.50 20.13
C LYS A 84 15.70 -23.61 19.10
N GLY A 85 16.79 -24.17 18.54
CA GLY A 85 16.72 -25.24 17.55
C GLY A 85 16.52 -24.75 16.10
N MET A 86 16.51 -23.43 15.87
CA MET A 86 16.43 -22.83 14.54
C MET A 86 17.82 -22.49 13.99
N THR A 87 17.95 -22.42 12.67
CA THR A 87 19.22 -22.19 11.97
C THR A 87 19.24 -20.86 11.22
N ALA A 88 20.09 -19.92 11.63
CA ALA A 88 20.30 -18.67 10.91
C ALA A 88 20.87 -18.92 9.49
N PRO A 89 20.63 -18.05 8.48
CA PRO A 89 19.96 -16.75 8.57
C PRO A 89 18.45 -16.82 8.88
N PHE A 90 17.94 -15.76 9.51
CA PHE A 90 16.51 -15.60 9.80
C PHE A 90 15.89 -14.49 8.97
N LEU A 91 14.66 -14.73 8.52
CA LEU A 91 13.76 -13.73 7.95
C LEU A 91 12.66 -13.44 8.97
N ILE A 92 12.38 -12.19 9.23
CA ILE A 92 11.28 -11.77 10.11
C ILE A 92 10.29 -10.99 9.25
N VAL A 93 9.04 -11.42 9.23
CA VAL A 93 7.95 -10.77 8.51
C VAL A 93 6.88 -10.34 9.52
N ALA A 94 6.60 -9.04 9.57
CA ALA A 94 5.51 -8.49 10.37
C ALA A 94 4.34 -8.11 9.47
N THR A 95 3.18 -8.70 9.75
CA THR A 95 1.92 -8.44 9.04
C THR A 95 0.99 -7.59 9.89
N ASP A 96 0.47 -6.52 9.30
CA ASP A 96 -0.53 -5.65 9.92
C ASP A 96 -1.83 -6.43 10.08
N ALA A 97 -2.36 -6.50 11.30
CA ALA A 97 -3.61 -7.22 11.58
C ALA A 97 -4.81 -6.64 10.81
N SER A 98 -4.76 -5.36 10.46
CA SER A 98 -5.77 -4.71 9.61
C SER A 98 -5.56 -4.97 8.12
N GLY A 99 -4.34 -5.38 7.74
CA GLY A 99 -3.90 -5.60 6.37
C GLY A 99 -3.90 -4.35 5.47
N ILE A 100 -4.14 -3.16 6.04
CA ILE A 100 -4.11 -1.87 5.34
C ILE A 100 -2.69 -1.55 4.85
N SER A 101 -1.69 -2.02 5.58
CA SER A 101 -0.28 -1.80 5.28
C SER A 101 0.37 -3.07 4.73
N ALA A 102 1.28 -2.89 3.77
CA ALA A 102 2.10 -4.00 3.27
C ALA A 102 2.95 -4.62 4.41
N PRO A 103 3.25 -5.93 4.34
CA PRO A 103 4.12 -6.57 5.32
C PRO A 103 5.48 -5.87 5.40
N LEU A 104 5.99 -5.70 6.62
CA LEU A 104 7.35 -5.24 6.87
C LEU A 104 8.27 -6.44 7.04
N VAL A 105 9.51 -6.31 6.60
CA VAL A 105 10.47 -7.41 6.57
C VAL A 105 11.79 -6.97 7.22
N SER A 106 12.44 -7.90 7.91
CA SER A 106 13.80 -7.74 8.41
C SER A 106 14.56 -9.04 8.28
N VAL A 107 15.89 -8.97 8.37
CA VAL A 107 16.77 -10.12 8.22
C VAL A 107 17.81 -10.14 9.33
N LEU A 108 18.17 -11.33 9.80
CA LEU A 108 19.30 -11.53 10.70
C LEU A 108 20.19 -12.62 10.10
N ALA A 109 21.33 -12.20 9.52
CA ALA A 109 22.22 -13.13 8.82
C ALA A 109 22.88 -14.16 9.75
N GLN A 110 23.16 -13.77 10.99
CA GLN A 110 23.76 -14.63 12.02
C GLN A 110 23.33 -14.16 13.41
N LEU A 111 23.26 -15.07 14.36
CA LEU A 111 23.08 -14.70 15.76
C LEU A 111 24.36 -14.03 16.28
N PRO A 112 24.26 -12.91 17.03
CA PRO A 112 25.41 -12.32 17.69
C PRO A 112 26.10 -13.34 18.61
N ALA A 113 27.42 -13.43 18.53
CA ALA A 113 28.21 -14.17 19.50
C ALA A 113 28.33 -13.33 20.78
N GLY A 114 27.90 -13.88 21.92
CA GLY A 114 27.92 -13.16 23.20
C GLY A 114 28.22 -14.06 24.40
N THR A 115 28.41 -13.44 25.56
CA THR A 115 28.61 -14.11 26.85
C THR A 115 27.32 -14.14 27.69
N GLY A 116 26.15 -13.95 27.07
CA GLY A 116 24.88 -13.80 27.79
C GLY A 116 23.67 -14.30 27.00
N THR A 117 22.56 -14.51 27.71
CA THR A 117 21.28 -15.02 27.17
C THR A 117 20.36 -13.92 26.63
N ALA A 118 20.87 -12.70 26.43
CA ALA A 118 20.05 -11.59 25.96
C ALA A 118 19.54 -11.86 24.52
N PRO A 119 18.29 -11.51 24.21
CA PRO A 119 17.77 -11.66 22.86
C PRO A 119 18.59 -10.84 21.85
N ALA A 120 18.76 -11.36 20.64
CA ALA A 120 19.30 -10.60 19.52
C ALA A 120 18.27 -9.57 19.06
N VAL A 121 18.65 -8.29 18.97
CA VAL A 121 17.76 -7.22 18.51
C VAL A 121 17.64 -7.27 16.98
N VAL A 122 16.41 -7.29 16.48
CA VAL A 122 16.05 -7.24 15.07
C VAL A 122 14.81 -6.38 14.94
N ASN A 123 14.95 -5.11 14.61
CA ASN A 123 13.79 -4.28 14.33
C ASN A 123 13.15 -4.66 12.99
N VAL A 124 11.85 -4.38 12.85
CA VAL A 124 11.10 -4.62 11.62
C VAL A 124 10.45 -3.31 11.19
N THR A 125 11.11 -2.59 10.27
CA THR A 125 10.73 -1.23 9.88
C THR A 125 10.75 -1.03 8.37
N THR A 126 10.33 0.15 7.91
CA THR A 126 10.49 0.56 6.51
C THR A 126 11.96 0.48 6.06
N LEU A 127 12.92 0.77 6.94
CA LEU A 127 14.35 0.72 6.62
C LEU A 127 14.89 -0.70 6.54
N THR A 128 14.50 -1.59 7.47
CA THR A 128 14.92 -2.99 7.40
C THR A 128 14.27 -3.72 6.23
N THR A 129 13.06 -3.31 5.85
CA THR A 129 12.38 -3.83 4.65
C THR A 129 13.12 -3.38 3.38
N ALA A 130 13.65 -2.16 3.37
CA ALA A 130 14.49 -1.68 2.27
C ALA A 130 15.79 -2.50 2.15
N ILE A 131 16.41 -2.84 3.28
CA ILE A 131 17.58 -3.75 3.31
C ILE A 131 17.21 -5.12 2.76
N ALA A 132 16.11 -5.71 3.20
CA ALA A 132 15.64 -7.00 2.71
C ALA A 132 15.39 -6.99 1.19
N ALA A 133 14.83 -5.92 0.65
CA ALA A 133 14.63 -5.75 -0.79
C ALA A 133 15.97 -5.69 -1.55
N MET A 134 16.99 -5.00 -1.01
CA MET A 134 18.34 -4.95 -1.60
C MET A 134 19.07 -6.30 -1.59
N LEU A 135 18.55 -7.31 -0.88
CA LEU A 135 19.11 -8.67 -0.90
C LEU A 135 18.50 -9.56 -1.98
N THR A 136 17.47 -9.10 -2.70
CA THR A 136 16.80 -9.87 -3.75
C THR A 136 17.06 -9.27 -5.13
N ALA A 137 16.99 -10.11 -6.17
CA ALA A 137 17.16 -9.65 -7.56
C ALA A 137 15.92 -8.89 -8.06
N SER A 138 14.73 -9.30 -7.63
CA SER A 138 13.45 -8.69 -8.00
C SER A 138 13.19 -7.35 -7.29
N GLY A 139 13.84 -7.13 -6.14
CA GLY A 139 13.50 -6.05 -5.23
C GLY A 139 12.27 -6.32 -4.37
N ASN A 140 11.67 -7.52 -4.47
CA ASN A 140 10.60 -7.97 -3.58
C ASN A 140 11.20 -8.68 -2.36
N PRO A 141 11.06 -8.17 -1.13
CA PRO A 141 11.65 -8.78 0.05
C PRO A 141 10.97 -10.12 0.44
N THR A 142 9.74 -10.38 -0.02
CA THR A 142 9.06 -11.65 0.29
C THR A 142 9.64 -12.85 -0.45
N ASP A 143 10.45 -12.62 -1.50
CA ASP A 143 11.21 -13.69 -2.17
C ASP A 143 12.17 -14.42 -1.22
N LEU A 144 12.61 -13.75 -0.14
CA LEU A 144 13.42 -14.34 0.91
C LEU A 144 12.66 -15.37 1.77
N ALA A 145 11.33 -15.47 1.68
CA ALA A 145 10.56 -16.48 2.42
C ALA A 145 10.84 -17.91 1.91
N SER A 146 11.44 -18.06 0.72
CA SER A 146 11.99 -19.33 0.26
C SER A 146 13.25 -19.68 1.05
N SER A 147 13.30 -20.87 1.65
CA SER A 147 14.50 -21.36 2.37
C SER A 147 15.75 -21.35 1.49
N THR A 148 15.61 -21.59 0.18
CA THR A 148 16.72 -21.54 -0.78
C THR A 148 17.23 -20.12 -1.02
N ALA A 149 16.34 -19.12 -1.02
CA ALA A 149 16.73 -17.72 -1.13
C ALA A 149 17.33 -17.21 0.18
N LEU A 150 16.69 -17.53 1.31
CA LEU A 150 17.13 -17.14 2.65
C LEU A 150 18.54 -17.67 2.96
N ALA A 151 18.82 -18.94 2.64
CA ALA A 151 20.13 -19.55 2.87
C ALA A 151 21.29 -18.86 2.14
N LYS A 152 21.02 -17.98 1.15
CA LYS A 152 22.03 -17.17 0.45
C LYS A 152 22.30 -15.83 1.13
N VAL A 153 21.51 -15.44 2.14
CA VAL A 153 21.73 -14.20 2.89
C VAL A 153 22.95 -14.37 3.79
N THR A 154 23.94 -13.48 3.62
CA THR A 154 25.20 -13.50 4.38
C THR A 154 25.38 -12.20 5.15
N LEU A 155 26.23 -12.23 6.18
CA LEU A 155 26.58 -11.01 6.93
C LEU A 155 27.16 -9.91 6.01
N PRO A 156 28.12 -10.19 5.10
CA PRO A 156 28.63 -9.17 4.19
C PRO A 156 27.57 -8.56 3.29
N SER A 157 26.62 -9.36 2.77
CA SER A 157 25.55 -8.82 1.93
C SER A 157 24.62 -7.88 2.70
N VAL A 158 24.31 -8.19 3.97
CA VAL A 158 23.52 -7.30 4.83
C VAL A 158 24.28 -6.01 5.12
N GLN A 159 25.58 -6.08 5.43
CA GLN A 159 26.41 -4.91 5.69
C GLN A 159 26.53 -3.97 4.48
N ILE A 160 26.70 -4.52 3.27
CA ILE A 160 26.75 -3.73 2.03
C ILE A 160 25.42 -3.01 1.80
N ALA A 161 24.29 -3.71 2.02
CA ALA A 161 22.96 -3.12 1.90
C ALA A 161 22.75 -1.98 2.94
N THR A 162 23.18 -2.17 4.19
CA THR A 162 23.13 -1.12 5.23
C THR A 162 23.97 0.10 4.85
N ILE A 163 25.22 -0.07 4.43
CA ILE A 163 26.10 1.05 4.00
C ILE A 163 25.51 1.80 2.81
N THR A 164 24.90 1.07 1.88
CA THR A 164 24.23 1.67 0.71
C THR A 164 23.03 2.51 1.17
N LEU A 165 22.23 2.02 2.11
CA LEU A 165 21.11 2.76 2.69
C LEU A 165 21.56 4.02 3.43
N ASP A 166 22.62 3.96 4.23
CA ASP A 166 23.19 5.12 4.92
C ASP A 166 23.54 6.25 3.96
N THR A 167 24.15 5.89 2.82
CA THR A 167 24.52 6.86 1.79
C THR A 167 23.28 7.49 1.14
N ILE A 168 22.25 6.69 0.89
CA ILE A 168 20.97 7.17 0.35
C ILE A 168 20.27 8.12 1.34
N LEU A 169 20.37 7.84 2.64
CA LEU A 169 19.69 8.59 3.70
C LEU A 169 20.53 9.69 4.35
N ALA A 170 21.76 9.94 3.89
CA ALA A 170 22.73 10.79 4.60
C ALA A 170 22.17 12.17 5.04
N LYS A 171 21.39 12.85 4.19
CA LYS A 171 20.78 14.15 4.53
C LYS A 171 19.69 14.02 5.61
N ILE A 172 18.91 12.96 5.55
CA ILE A 172 17.81 12.67 6.48
C ILE A 172 18.38 12.24 7.84
N LEU A 173 19.44 11.41 7.86
CA LEU A 173 20.14 11.01 9.08
C LEU A 173 20.64 12.24 9.84
N VAL A 174 21.36 13.14 9.15
CA VAL A 174 21.90 14.37 9.75
C VAL A 174 20.79 15.28 10.26
N GLN A 175 19.69 15.45 9.51
CA GLN A 175 18.56 16.27 9.94
C GLN A 175 17.93 15.77 11.25
N ASN A 176 17.95 14.46 11.48
CA ASN A 176 17.38 13.82 12.67
C ASN A 176 18.41 13.54 13.77
N GLY A 177 19.58 14.17 13.71
CA GLY A 177 20.61 14.09 14.76
C GLY A 177 21.38 12.78 14.80
N LEU A 178 21.36 12.00 13.70
CA LEU A 178 22.11 10.75 13.56
C LEU A 178 23.37 10.95 12.72
N GLN A 179 24.32 10.03 12.87
CA GLN A 179 25.51 10.01 12.02
C GLN A 179 25.13 9.57 10.61
N SER A 180 25.76 10.16 9.60
CA SER A 180 25.51 9.85 8.19
C SER A 180 26.08 8.51 7.72
N ALA A 181 26.80 7.79 8.60
CA ALA A 181 27.40 6.50 8.32
C ALA A 181 27.47 5.66 9.60
N GLY A 182 27.31 4.35 9.47
CA GLY A 182 27.33 3.40 10.58
C GLY A 182 25.99 3.33 11.33
N PHE A 183 24.91 3.81 10.71
CA PHE A 183 23.57 3.66 11.27
C PHE A 183 23.09 2.22 11.05
N ASP A 184 22.76 1.52 12.13
CA ASP A 184 22.27 0.15 12.07
C ASP A 184 20.76 0.11 12.36
N PRO A 185 19.90 0.13 11.32
CA PRO A 185 18.45 0.07 11.50
C PRO A 185 17.96 -1.31 11.96
N ILE A 186 18.79 -2.36 11.91
CA ILE A 186 18.39 -3.74 12.26
C ILE A 186 18.69 -4.01 13.74
N GLY A 187 19.94 -3.84 14.15
CA GLY A 187 20.47 -4.34 15.42
C GLY A 187 20.41 -3.37 16.60
N VAL A 188 20.06 -2.09 16.37
CA VAL A 188 20.01 -1.07 17.42
C VAL A 188 18.57 -0.81 17.84
N ALA A 189 18.24 -1.06 19.11
CA ALA A 189 16.90 -0.80 19.64
C ALA A 189 16.53 0.69 19.53
N PHE A 190 15.26 0.97 19.24
CA PHE A 190 14.72 2.32 19.18
C PHE A 190 13.30 2.37 19.78
N THR A 191 12.83 3.58 20.06
CA THR A 191 11.46 3.84 20.50
C THR A 191 10.69 4.53 19.37
N PRO A 192 9.48 4.08 19.02
CA PRO A 192 8.64 4.73 18.01
C PRO A 192 7.99 6.00 18.59
N ASN A 193 8.74 7.10 18.61
CA ASN A 193 8.39 8.38 19.24
C ASN A 193 8.59 9.60 18.31
N HIS A 194 8.73 9.38 17.02
CA HIS A 194 8.97 10.40 15.98
C HIS A 194 10.24 11.24 16.15
N THR A 195 11.27 10.69 16.81
CA THR A 195 12.57 11.34 16.98
C THR A 195 13.71 10.40 16.59
N GLY A 196 14.89 10.95 16.28
CA GLY A 196 16.08 10.14 15.97
C GLY A 196 15.82 9.13 14.84
N ALA A 197 16.06 7.85 15.12
CA ALA A 197 15.86 6.76 14.15
C ALA A 197 14.40 6.63 13.68
N ASP A 198 13.44 6.90 14.57
CA ASP A 198 12.02 6.82 14.20
C ASP A 198 11.63 7.94 13.25
N ALA A 199 12.09 9.16 13.50
CA ALA A 199 11.88 10.26 12.56
C ALA A 199 12.44 9.95 11.15
N VAL A 200 13.57 9.23 11.05
CA VAL A 200 14.08 8.76 9.75
C VAL A 200 13.10 7.79 9.09
N ILE A 201 12.56 6.82 9.83
CA ILE A 201 11.54 5.88 9.34
C ILE A 201 10.31 6.64 8.81
N ASP A 202 9.90 7.70 9.49
CA ASP A 202 8.71 8.50 9.16
C ASP A 202 8.89 9.36 7.91
N THR A 203 10.13 9.79 7.63
CA THR A 203 10.45 10.66 6.50
C THR A 203 10.50 9.94 5.15
N VAL A 204 10.57 8.60 5.17
CA VAL A 204 10.70 7.78 3.96
C VAL A 204 9.51 6.88 3.75
N SER A 205 9.36 6.41 2.51
CA SER A 205 8.34 5.44 2.16
C SER A 205 8.89 4.41 1.20
N LEU A 206 8.42 3.18 1.38
CA LEU A 206 8.53 2.13 0.40
C LEU A 206 7.28 2.15 -0.48
N VAL A 207 7.51 2.16 -1.77
CA VAL A 207 6.48 2.10 -2.81
C VAL A 207 6.79 0.96 -3.76
N THR A 208 5.75 0.43 -4.41
CA THR A 208 5.93 -0.60 -5.43
C THR A 208 6.35 0.08 -6.74
N GLY A 209 7.51 -0.29 -7.27
CA GLY A 209 7.96 0.13 -8.58
C GLY A 209 7.12 -0.49 -9.70
N SER A 210 7.25 0.02 -10.93
CA SER A 210 6.43 -0.40 -12.06
C SER A 210 6.52 -1.90 -12.38
N ASN A 211 7.63 -2.55 -12.02
CA ASN A 211 7.89 -3.97 -12.21
C ASN A 211 7.48 -4.87 -11.02
N GLY A 212 6.97 -4.29 -9.93
CA GLY A 212 6.55 -5.03 -8.74
C GLY A 212 7.60 -5.16 -7.63
N GLY A 213 8.85 -4.73 -7.85
CA GLY A 213 9.87 -4.59 -6.80
C GLY A 213 9.66 -3.35 -5.95
N LEU A 214 10.40 -3.19 -4.85
CA LEU A 214 10.30 -2.00 -4.00
C LEU A 214 11.22 -0.86 -4.45
N SER A 215 10.76 0.36 -4.22
CA SER A 215 11.56 1.57 -4.34
C SER A 215 11.45 2.40 -3.07
N LEU A 216 12.55 3.03 -2.68
CA LEU A 216 12.63 3.96 -1.56
C LEU A 216 12.49 5.39 -2.06
N LEU A 217 11.73 6.21 -1.34
CA LEU A 217 11.66 7.66 -1.56
C LEU A 217 11.62 8.40 -0.22
N SER A 218 11.93 9.69 -0.28
CA SER A 218 11.60 10.63 0.81
C SER A 218 10.29 11.35 0.47
N ASN A 219 9.46 11.56 1.48
CA ASN A 219 8.24 12.34 1.35
C ASN A 219 8.50 13.82 0.97
N ALA A 220 9.75 14.31 1.07
CA ALA A 220 10.17 15.62 0.63
C ALA A 220 10.13 15.81 -0.90
N ALA A 221 10.44 14.74 -1.63
CA ALA A 221 10.63 14.76 -3.08
C ALA A 221 10.23 13.41 -3.67
N PRO A 222 8.92 13.08 -3.70
CA PRO A 222 8.45 11.75 -4.11
C PRO A 222 8.74 11.42 -5.59
N GLY A 223 9.10 12.41 -6.41
CA GLY A 223 9.56 12.20 -7.79
C GLY A 223 10.98 11.64 -7.90
N THR A 224 11.74 11.57 -6.79
CA THR A 224 13.07 10.94 -6.74
C THR A 224 12.96 9.63 -5.97
N THR A 225 13.01 8.51 -6.70
CA THR A 225 12.97 7.16 -6.15
C THR A 225 14.30 6.46 -6.33
N VAL A 226 14.61 5.53 -5.43
CA VAL A 226 15.74 4.61 -5.52
C VAL A 226 15.18 3.19 -5.61
N ALA A 227 15.37 2.53 -6.75
CA ALA A 227 15.01 1.12 -6.90
C ALA A 227 15.85 0.27 -5.94
N LEU A 228 15.21 -0.64 -5.21
CA LEU A 228 15.85 -1.50 -4.23
C LEU A 228 15.97 -2.92 -4.77
N ASN A 229 17.19 -3.40 -4.97
CA ASN A 229 17.54 -4.77 -5.35
C ASN A 229 19.04 -5.00 -5.11
N ASN A 230 19.54 -6.18 -5.43
CA ASN A 230 20.96 -6.53 -5.28
C ASN A 230 21.93 -5.77 -6.22
N GLN A 231 21.42 -4.86 -7.06
CA GLN A 231 22.19 -3.96 -7.92
C GLN A 231 22.07 -2.48 -7.50
N THR A 232 21.36 -2.17 -6.41
CA THR A 232 21.23 -0.80 -5.91
C THR A 232 22.60 -0.20 -5.59
N SER A 233 22.82 1.04 -6.00
CA SER A 233 24.10 1.76 -5.85
C SER A 233 23.95 3.05 -5.06
N GLN A 234 25.08 3.59 -4.58
CA GLN A 234 25.19 4.78 -3.72
C GLN A 234 25.03 6.13 -4.46
N SER A 235 24.39 6.16 -5.64
CA SER A 235 24.44 7.34 -6.53
C SER A 235 23.43 8.44 -6.21
N VAL A 236 22.49 8.21 -5.28
CA VAL A 236 21.40 9.15 -4.98
C VAL A 236 21.29 9.37 -3.48
N ALA A 237 21.33 10.64 -3.05
CA ALA A 237 21.01 11.04 -1.68
C ALA A 237 19.64 11.71 -1.62
N LEU A 238 18.70 11.11 -0.90
CA LEU A 238 17.33 11.59 -0.80
C LEU A 238 17.25 12.93 -0.05
N ALA A 239 16.31 13.77 -0.46
CA ALA A 239 16.09 15.07 0.17
C ALA A 239 15.52 14.93 1.58
N ALA A 240 15.89 15.86 2.46
CA ALA A 240 15.32 16.00 3.79
C ALA A 240 13.97 16.72 3.72
N PRO A 241 12.94 16.29 4.48
CA PRO A 241 11.63 16.95 4.46
C PRO A 241 11.65 18.37 5.06
N PRO A 242 10.75 19.26 4.61
CA PRO A 242 10.66 20.64 5.10
C PRO A 242 10.07 20.76 6.51
N ALA A 243 9.45 19.71 7.04
CA ALA A 243 8.86 19.67 8.38
C ALA A 243 9.39 18.47 9.17
N ALA A 244 9.37 18.56 10.50
CA ALA A 244 9.69 17.45 11.38
C ALA A 244 8.69 16.30 11.20
N ALA A 245 9.11 15.07 11.48
CA ALA A 245 8.28 13.87 11.30
C ALA A 245 6.92 13.93 12.02
N ASN A 246 6.89 14.52 13.22
CA ASN A 246 5.71 14.61 14.09
C ASN A 246 4.79 15.82 13.84
N TYR A 247 4.95 16.56 12.75
CA TYR A 247 4.23 17.82 12.53
C TYR A 247 2.69 17.69 12.51
N LEU A 248 2.16 16.49 12.25
CA LEU A 248 0.72 16.19 12.24
C LEU A 248 0.20 15.47 13.50
N GLU A 249 1.04 15.15 14.47
CA GLU A 249 0.57 14.49 15.70
C GLU A 249 -0.46 15.33 16.46
N PRO A 250 -0.30 16.68 16.60
CA PRO A 250 -1.34 17.50 17.22
C PRO A 250 -2.66 17.48 16.45
N LEU A 251 -2.61 17.35 15.12
CA LEU A 251 -3.80 17.27 14.27
C LEU A 251 -4.58 15.99 14.54
N ALA A 252 -3.91 14.83 14.53
CA ALA A 252 -4.56 13.54 14.78
C ALA A 252 -5.14 13.42 16.21
N ALA A 253 -4.42 13.96 17.21
CA ALA A 253 -4.94 14.02 18.58
C ALA A 253 -6.21 14.88 18.68
N LEU A 254 -6.26 16.01 17.96
CA LEU A 254 -7.44 16.86 17.92
C LEU A 254 -8.60 16.19 17.18
N LEU A 255 -8.36 15.55 16.02
CA LEU A 255 -9.39 14.78 15.30
C LEU A 255 -9.98 13.67 16.18
N THR A 256 -9.13 12.94 16.93
CA THR A 256 -9.56 11.93 17.90
C THR A 256 -10.45 12.53 18.99
N THR A 257 -10.08 13.70 19.52
CA THR A 257 -10.89 14.40 20.52
C THR A 257 -12.25 14.82 19.97
N CYS A 258 -12.28 15.34 18.74
CA CYS A 258 -13.52 15.72 18.09
C CYS A 258 -14.42 14.51 17.82
N ALA A 259 -13.84 13.42 17.33
CA ALA A 259 -14.53 12.15 17.08
C ALA A 259 -15.13 11.57 18.36
N ALA A 260 -14.39 11.58 19.48
CA ALA A 260 -14.89 11.16 20.79
C ALA A 260 -16.11 11.97 21.26
N ASN A 261 -16.17 13.25 20.90
CA ASN A 261 -17.27 14.14 21.24
C ASN A 261 -18.40 14.17 20.18
N GLY A 262 -18.28 13.42 19.06
CA GLY A 262 -19.23 13.47 17.95
C GLY A 262 -19.25 14.83 17.21
N THR A 263 -18.14 15.56 17.25
CA THR A 263 -18.03 16.95 16.76
C THR A 263 -17.11 17.11 15.54
N LEU A 264 -16.68 15.98 14.96
CA LEU A 264 -15.70 15.94 13.87
C LEU A 264 -16.05 16.91 12.73
N ASN A 265 -17.32 16.93 12.29
CA ASN A 265 -17.76 17.75 11.17
C ASN A 265 -18.53 19.03 11.56
N THR A 266 -18.74 19.27 12.87
CA THR A 266 -19.52 20.42 13.34
C THR A 266 -18.67 21.51 13.98
N SER A 267 -17.56 21.15 14.63
CA SER A 267 -16.75 22.12 15.38
C SER A 267 -15.28 21.72 15.57
N CYS A 268 -14.74 20.79 14.78
CA CYS A 268 -13.34 20.36 14.89
C CYS A 268 -12.30 21.38 14.37
N SER A 269 -12.63 22.68 14.41
CA SER A 269 -11.66 23.74 14.21
C SER A 269 -10.70 23.77 15.42
N PRO A 270 -9.39 24.00 15.23
CA PRO A 270 -8.71 24.32 13.97
C PRO A 270 -8.16 23.10 13.18
N ALA A 271 -8.48 21.86 13.55
CA ALA A 271 -7.96 20.68 12.81
C ALA A 271 -8.51 20.59 11.38
N ILE A 272 -9.78 20.93 11.18
CA ILE A 272 -10.42 21.00 9.86
C ILE A 272 -10.61 22.47 9.52
N ASP A 273 -9.99 22.91 8.41
CA ASP A 273 -10.09 24.28 7.92
C ASP A 273 -11.54 24.59 7.54
N THR A 274 -11.98 25.83 7.78
CA THR A 274 -13.31 26.32 7.36
C THR A 274 -13.59 26.21 5.86
N THR A 275 -12.54 26.10 5.05
CA THR A 275 -12.56 25.93 3.58
C THR A 275 -12.38 24.46 3.17
N PHE A 276 -12.43 23.53 4.13
CA PHE A 276 -12.33 22.11 3.86
C PHE A 276 -13.37 21.68 2.83
N LEU A 277 -12.86 21.06 1.76
CA LEU A 277 -13.68 20.49 0.71
C LEU A 277 -12.99 19.24 0.21
N GLU A 278 -13.64 18.10 0.39
CA GLU A 278 -13.17 16.79 -0.05
C GLU A 278 -14.29 16.14 -0.86
N ASN A 279 -14.03 15.87 -2.14
CA ASN A 279 -14.97 15.14 -3.01
C ASN A 279 -16.39 15.72 -3.04
N GLY A 280 -16.51 17.05 -3.07
CA GLY A 280 -17.79 17.77 -3.09
C GLY A 280 -18.46 17.92 -1.73
N SER A 281 -17.81 17.49 -0.65
CA SER A 281 -18.32 17.55 0.72
C SER A 281 -17.45 18.41 1.63
N THR A 282 -18.08 19.24 2.47
CA THR A 282 -17.43 19.94 3.59
C THR A 282 -17.36 19.07 4.86
N ASP A 283 -17.95 17.88 4.80
CA ASP A 283 -17.94 16.87 5.85
C ASP A 283 -16.84 15.85 5.55
N LEU A 284 -15.93 15.62 6.51
CA LEU A 284 -14.79 14.72 6.38
C LEU A 284 -15.24 13.27 6.13
N ALA A 285 -16.30 12.82 6.81
CA ALA A 285 -16.77 11.45 6.64
C ALA A 285 -17.39 11.25 5.26
N ALA A 286 -18.34 12.10 4.89
CA ALA A 286 -19.03 12.03 3.61
C ALA A 286 -18.08 12.27 2.43
N GLY A 287 -17.08 13.15 2.58
CA GLY A 287 -16.04 13.39 1.57
C GLY A 287 -15.16 12.15 1.30
N HIS A 288 -15.09 11.22 2.25
CA HIS A 288 -14.44 9.93 2.06
C HIS A 288 -15.42 8.77 1.80
N GLY A 289 -16.69 9.06 1.51
CA GLY A 289 -17.71 8.05 1.24
C GLY A 289 -18.12 7.23 2.48
N LEU A 290 -17.91 7.79 3.67
CA LEU A 290 -18.24 7.21 4.96
C LEU A 290 -19.40 7.99 5.62
N THR A 291 -19.81 7.58 6.82
CA THR A 291 -20.87 8.24 7.59
C THR A 291 -20.35 8.77 8.92
N ASP A 292 -20.94 9.84 9.45
CA ASP A 292 -20.54 10.41 10.75
C ASP A 292 -20.67 9.42 11.90
N ALA A 293 -21.70 8.58 11.84
CA ALA A 293 -21.92 7.53 12.83
C ALA A 293 -20.72 6.57 12.92
N LEU A 294 -20.01 6.35 11.81
CA LEU A 294 -18.81 5.51 11.77
C LEU A 294 -17.65 6.14 12.54
N PHE A 295 -17.54 7.47 12.55
CA PHE A 295 -16.45 8.19 13.23
C PHE A 295 -16.75 8.55 14.69
N THR A 296 -17.98 8.34 15.16
CA THR A 296 -18.31 8.62 16.56
C THR A 296 -17.49 7.70 17.48
N GLY A 297 -16.61 8.29 18.31
CA GLY A 297 -15.68 7.56 19.16
C GLY A 297 -14.48 6.94 18.43
N ALA A 298 -14.26 7.26 17.15
CA ALA A 298 -13.09 6.78 16.42
C ALA A 298 -11.79 7.42 16.94
N VAL A 299 -10.69 6.68 16.83
CA VAL A 299 -9.34 7.13 17.15
C VAL A 299 -8.56 7.28 15.85
N PHE A 300 -8.04 8.47 15.60
CA PHE A 300 -7.13 8.73 14.50
C PHE A 300 -5.72 8.39 14.94
N GLY A 301 -5.10 7.46 14.22
CA GLY A 301 -3.69 7.16 14.39
C GLY A 301 -2.83 8.28 13.79
N SER A 302 -1.56 8.23 14.12
CA SER A 302 -0.54 9.13 13.61
C SER A 302 -0.50 9.15 12.07
N PRO A 303 -0.59 10.34 11.45
CA PRO A 303 -0.66 10.47 10.00
C PRO A 303 0.63 10.10 9.29
N LYS A 304 0.52 9.45 8.13
CA LYS A 304 1.65 9.22 7.24
C LYS A 304 1.68 10.29 6.15
N THR A 305 2.81 10.97 6.01
CA THR A 305 3.02 11.91 4.90
C THR A 305 3.52 11.18 3.67
N LEU A 306 2.79 11.30 2.57
CA LEU A 306 3.15 10.69 1.29
C LEU A 306 4.01 11.63 0.44
N ALA A 307 3.65 12.91 0.42
CA ALA A 307 4.32 13.91 -0.39
C ALA A 307 4.14 15.31 0.19
N PHE A 308 5.23 16.06 0.30
CA PHE A 308 5.21 17.51 0.46
C PHE A 308 5.18 18.20 -0.91
N PHE A 309 4.43 19.29 -1.03
CA PHE A 309 4.42 20.14 -2.22
C PHE A 309 3.99 21.56 -1.85
N THR A 310 4.19 22.51 -2.76
CA THR A 310 3.79 23.90 -2.57
C THR A 310 2.70 24.26 -3.57
N ARG A 311 1.60 24.84 -3.09
CA ARG A 311 0.50 25.35 -3.93
C ARG A 311 0.14 26.75 -3.47
N ASN A 312 0.07 27.70 -4.40
CA ASN A 312 -0.24 29.11 -4.12
C ASN A 312 0.65 29.72 -3.01
N GLY A 313 1.93 29.35 -2.97
CA GLY A 313 2.90 29.81 -1.96
C GLY A 313 2.73 29.20 -0.57
N LYS A 314 1.77 28.29 -0.36
CA LYS A 314 1.59 27.56 0.91
C LYS A 314 2.18 26.16 0.81
N GLN A 315 2.86 25.74 1.87
CA GLN A 315 3.29 24.36 2.02
C GLN A 315 2.07 23.48 2.29
N GLN A 316 1.96 22.39 1.53
CA GLN A 316 0.91 21.39 1.64
C GLN A 316 1.52 19.99 1.68
N ALA A 317 0.73 19.03 2.13
CA ALA A 317 1.11 17.63 2.20
C ALA A 317 -0.06 16.73 1.78
N LEU A 318 0.21 15.74 0.94
CA LEU A 318 -0.67 14.59 0.75
C LEU A 318 -0.46 13.64 1.92
N VAL A 319 -1.52 13.39 2.67
CA VAL A 319 -1.46 12.64 3.93
C VAL A 319 -2.40 11.44 3.88
N GLN A 320 -1.98 10.38 4.55
CA GLN A 320 -2.77 9.20 4.83
C GLN A 320 -3.08 9.18 6.33
N LEU A 321 -4.36 9.21 6.70
CA LEU A 321 -4.86 9.28 8.06
C LEU A 321 -5.45 7.92 8.46
N PRO A 322 -4.71 7.06 9.17
CA PRO A 322 -5.27 5.81 9.68
C PRO A 322 -6.29 6.10 10.79
N PHE A 323 -7.34 5.28 10.86
CA PHE A 323 -8.32 5.37 11.94
C PHE A 323 -8.83 4.01 12.40
N THR A 324 -9.13 3.94 13.68
CA THR A 324 -9.71 2.77 14.36
C THR A 324 -11.09 3.17 14.87
N LEU A 325 -12.10 2.34 14.61
CA LEU A 325 -13.46 2.58 15.08
C LEU A 325 -13.54 2.44 16.60
N ALA A 326 -14.62 2.95 17.19
CA ALA A 326 -14.93 2.75 18.60
C ALA A 326 -14.99 1.27 19.03
N SER A 327 -15.28 0.35 18.09
CA SER A 327 -15.25 -1.10 18.32
C SER A 327 -13.84 -1.68 18.51
N GLY A 328 -12.79 -0.89 18.31
CA GLY A 328 -11.39 -1.35 18.25
C GLY A 328 -11.01 -1.96 16.89
N THR A 329 -11.94 -2.02 15.93
CA THR A 329 -11.64 -2.48 14.57
C THR A 329 -10.89 -1.39 13.80
N VAL A 330 -9.69 -1.73 13.32
CA VAL A 330 -8.97 -0.85 12.39
C VAL A 330 -9.77 -0.83 11.08
N ALA A 331 -10.35 0.32 10.73
CA ALA A 331 -11.35 0.40 9.66
C ALA A 331 -10.79 0.85 8.32
N GLY A 332 -9.69 1.59 8.30
CA GLY A 332 -9.13 2.09 7.05
C GLY A 332 -8.19 3.26 7.21
N VAL A 333 -7.97 3.92 6.08
CA VAL A 333 -7.16 5.12 5.94
C VAL A 333 -7.91 6.13 5.09
N LEU A 334 -7.82 7.41 5.45
CA LEU A 334 -8.30 8.51 4.63
C LEU A 334 -7.12 9.14 3.91
N TYR A 335 -7.28 9.50 2.63
CA TYR A 335 -6.29 10.27 1.89
C TYR A 335 -6.80 11.70 1.75
N SER A 336 -6.09 12.67 2.29
CA SER A 336 -6.52 14.08 2.23
C SER A 336 -5.31 15.00 2.08
N ILE A 337 -5.56 16.31 2.02
CA ILE A 337 -4.53 17.34 1.90
C ILE A 337 -4.48 18.14 3.20
N ALA A 338 -3.30 18.16 3.82
CA ALA A 338 -2.99 19.05 4.92
C ALA A 338 -2.27 20.30 4.42
N GLN A 339 -2.47 21.43 5.09
CA GLN A 339 -1.85 22.71 4.75
C GLN A 339 -1.19 23.33 5.98
N GLN A 340 -0.04 23.97 5.77
CA GLN A 340 0.63 24.71 6.84
C GLN A 340 -0.15 25.99 7.17
N LEU A 341 -0.41 26.20 8.45
CA LEU A 341 -0.99 27.42 8.98
C LEU A 341 0.03 28.57 8.92
N ALA A 342 -0.45 29.76 8.55
CA ALA A 342 0.40 30.97 8.54
C ALA A 342 0.91 31.33 9.95
N ALA A 343 0.11 31.05 10.97
CA ALA A 343 0.48 31.15 12.37
C ALA A 343 -0.05 29.89 13.10
N PRO A 344 0.80 29.14 13.81
CA PRO A 344 0.35 28.02 14.61
C PRO A 344 -0.71 28.42 15.66
N VAL A 345 -1.67 27.54 15.89
CA VAL A 345 -2.73 27.74 16.89
C VAL A 345 -2.36 26.99 18.17
N THR A 346 -2.45 27.66 19.31
CA THR A 346 -2.25 27.02 20.61
C THR A 346 -3.53 26.29 21.04
N LEU A 347 -3.44 24.97 21.21
CA LEU A 347 -4.54 24.12 21.65
C LEU A 347 -4.75 24.18 23.17
N ALA A 348 -5.91 23.69 23.63
CA ALA A 348 -6.19 23.49 25.04
C ALA A 348 -5.24 22.42 25.63
N GLY A 349 -4.12 22.86 26.18
CA GLY A 349 -3.00 22.00 26.59
C GLY A 349 -1.62 22.58 26.26
N GLY A 350 -1.56 23.69 25.51
CA GLY A 350 -0.31 24.38 25.17
C GLY A 350 0.39 23.85 23.92
N THR A 351 -0.02 22.69 23.41
CA THR A 351 0.45 22.14 22.13
C THR A 351 0.16 23.10 20.98
N GLN A 352 1.14 23.29 20.10
CA GLN A 352 0.99 24.10 18.90
C GLN A 352 0.48 23.23 17.74
N LEU A 353 -0.67 23.56 17.18
CA LEU A 353 -1.13 23.04 15.90
C LEU A 353 -0.57 23.93 14.78
N GLY A 354 0.32 23.39 13.95
CA GLY A 354 0.91 24.13 12.83
C GLY A 354 0.24 23.87 11.48
N TRP A 355 -0.68 22.90 11.40
CA TRP A 355 -1.23 22.39 10.16
C TRP A 355 -2.69 21.95 10.34
N ASP A 356 -3.50 22.12 9.29
CA ASP A 356 -4.91 21.76 9.25
C ASP A 356 -5.25 20.97 7.98
N LEU A 357 -6.42 20.32 7.97
CA LEU A 357 -6.97 19.64 6.79
C LEU A 357 -7.76 20.61 5.94
N ILE A 358 -7.46 20.65 4.64
CA ILE A 358 -8.20 21.43 3.64
C ILE A 358 -8.94 20.54 2.64
N GLY A 359 -8.67 19.24 2.60
CA GLY A 359 -9.28 18.34 1.61
C GLY A 359 -8.70 18.49 0.21
N ASN A 360 -9.10 17.60 -0.71
CA ASN A 360 -8.63 17.63 -2.10
C ASN A 360 -9.12 18.83 -2.93
N GLN A 361 -10.01 19.65 -2.39
CA GLN A 361 -10.63 20.83 -3.02
C GLN A 361 -11.45 20.49 -4.27
N SER A 362 -11.85 19.23 -4.44
CA SER A 362 -12.73 18.78 -5.52
C SER A 362 -14.18 19.16 -5.22
N GLN A 363 -14.88 19.73 -6.20
CA GLN A 363 -16.33 19.99 -6.11
C GLN A 363 -17.19 18.75 -6.38
N PHE A 364 -16.59 17.67 -6.87
CA PHE A 364 -17.27 16.45 -7.28
C PHE A 364 -16.67 15.24 -6.56
N ALA A 365 -17.48 14.25 -6.27
CA ALA A 365 -16.99 13.01 -5.70
C ALA A 365 -16.32 12.16 -6.78
N VAL A 366 -15.02 11.93 -6.66
CA VAL A 366 -14.25 11.11 -7.58
C VAL A 366 -13.00 10.56 -6.90
N SER A 367 -12.67 9.30 -7.16
CA SER A 367 -11.37 8.73 -6.79
C SER A 367 -10.67 8.14 -7.99
N ILE A 368 -9.34 8.30 -8.00
CA ILE A 368 -8.45 7.71 -8.99
C ILE A 368 -7.34 6.99 -8.24
N ASN A 369 -7.22 5.69 -8.47
CA ASN A 369 -6.22 4.83 -7.84
C ASN A 369 -5.50 4.03 -8.91
N SER A 370 -4.22 3.76 -8.72
CA SER A 370 -3.54 2.72 -9.49
C SER A 370 -4.22 1.38 -9.25
N GLN A 371 -4.29 0.54 -10.27
CA GLN A 371 -4.82 -0.81 -10.15
C GLN A 371 -3.94 -1.85 -10.78
N ILE A 372 -4.01 -3.05 -10.22
CA ILE A 372 -3.50 -4.27 -10.84
C ILE A 372 -4.53 -5.39 -10.71
N ALA A 373 -4.69 -6.13 -11.80
CA ALA A 373 -5.64 -7.22 -11.89
C ALA A 373 -4.98 -8.50 -12.41
N ARG A 374 -5.38 -9.63 -11.84
CA ARG A 374 -5.17 -10.96 -12.43
C ARG A 374 -6.49 -11.42 -13.04
N ARG A 375 -6.46 -11.82 -14.30
CA ARG A 375 -7.60 -12.43 -14.99
C ARG A 375 -7.31 -13.90 -15.26
N THR A 376 -8.21 -14.74 -14.78
CA THR A 376 -8.24 -16.17 -15.01
C THR A 376 -9.54 -16.52 -15.73
N PHE A 377 -9.43 -17.15 -16.89
CA PHE A 377 -10.53 -17.67 -17.68
C PHE A 377 -10.62 -19.18 -17.49
N LEU A 378 -11.84 -19.66 -17.27
CA LEU A 378 -12.15 -21.08 -17.06
C LEU A 378 -12.72 -21.75 -18.32
N ASP A 379 -13.08 -20.96 -19.32
CA ASP A 379 -13.52 -21.46 -20.63
C ASP A 379 -12.32 -21.72 -21.56
N SER A 380 -12.61 -22.27 -22.75
CA SER A 380 -11.61 -22.64 -23.75
C SER A 380 -11.58 -21.70 -24.95
N ARG A 381 -12.18 -20.51 -24.88
CA ARG A 381 -12.21 -19.57 -25.99
C ARG A 381 -10.80 -19.04 -26.27
N LEU A 382 -10.40 -19.07 -27.53
CA LEU A 382 -9.02 -18.73 -27.95
C LEU A 382 -8.55 -17.33 -27.53
N ASN A 383 -9.47 -16.36 -27.41
CA ASN A 383 -9.14 -14.98 -27.05
C ASN A 383 -9.16 -14.72 -25.53
N ASP A 384 -9.64 -15.69 -24.75
CA ASP A 384 -9.74 -15.61 -23.29
C ASP A 384 -8.43 -16.11 -22.65
N VAL A 385 -7.40 -15.26 -22.78
CA VAL A 385 -6.03 -15.53 -22.30
C VAL A 385 -5.85 -15.09 -20.85
N ASN A 386 -5.43 -16.00 -19.97
CA ASN A 386 -5.03 -15.65 -18.60
C ASN A 386 -3.91 -14.62 -18.60
N ARG A 387 -4.08 -13.52 -17.85
CA ARG A 387 -3.20 -12.36 -17.93
C ARG A 387 -3.22 -11.49 -16.68
N TYR A 388 -2.16 -10.71 -16.52
CA TYR A 388 -2.15 -9.52 -15.68
C TYR A 388 -2.57 -8.30 -16.50
N GLU A 389 -3.28 -7.38 -15.86
CA GLU A 389 -3.63 -6.06 -16.39
C GLU A 389 -3.33 -5.02 -15.33
N SER A 390 -2.97 -3.80 -15.73
CA SER A 390 -2.76 -2.68 -14.80
C SER A 390 -3.15 -1.35 -15.43
N GLY A 391 -3.36 -0.35 -14.60
CA GLY A 391 -3.78 0.97 -15.02
C GLY A 391 -4.39 1.76 -13.87
N LEU A 392 -5.56 2.37 -14.13
CA LEU A 392 -6.26 3.21 -13.16
C LEU A 392 -7.65 2.65 -12.88
N THR A 393 -8.06 2.63 -11.63
CA THR A 393 -9.49 2.61 -11.26
C THR A 393 -9.96 4.05 -11.17
N ILE A 394 -11.03 4.39 -11.89
CA ILE A 394 -11.66 5.72 -11.86
C ILE A 394 -13.10 5.55 -11.37
N ALA A 395 -13.35 5.91 -10.11
CA ALA A 395 -14.67 5.78 -9.50
C ALA A 395 -15.36 7.15 -9.39
N ILE A 396 -16.49 7.31 -10.07
CA ILE A 396 -17.35 8.49 -10.00
C ILE A 396 -18.73 8.02 -9.54
N PRO A 397 -19.05 8.11 -8.22
CA PRO A 397 -20.34 7.68 -7.70
C PRO A 397 -21.47 8.60 -8.19
N THR A 398 -22.53 8.01 -8.73
CA THR A 398 -23.66 8.77 -9.30
C THR A 398 -24.53 9.41 -8.22
N ALA A 399 -24.71 8.75 -7.07
CA ALA A 399 -25.51 9.27 -5.97
C ALA A 399 -24.92 10.55 -5.35
N ALA A 400 -23.58 10.63 -5.24
CA ALA A 400 -22.89 11.82 -4.74
C ALA A 400 -22.71 12.91 -5.81
N ASN A 401 -23.00 12.59 -7.08
CA ASN A 401 -22.90 13.52 -8.21
C ASN A 401 -24.19 13.51 -9.05
N PRO A 402 -25.35 13.89 -8.49
CA PRO A 402 -26.66 13.67 -9.13
C PRO A 402 -26.87 14.44 -10.44
N THR A 403 -26.10 15.51 -10.68
CA THR A 403 -26.15 16.32 -11.91
C THR A 403 -25.18 15.83 -12.99
N VAL A 404 -24.20 14.99 -12.62
CA VAL A 404 -23.17 14.48 -13.53
C VAL A 404 -23.74 13.32 -14.32
N TYR A 405 -23.66 13.41 -15.64
CA TYR A 405 -24.02 12.33 -16.55
C TYR A 405 -22.80 11.65 -17.14
N SER A 406 -21.78 12.42 -17.54
CA SER A 406 -20.54 11.89 -18.09
C SER A 406 -19.34 12.65 -17.56
N ALA A 407 -18.16 12.05 -17.67
CA ALA A 407 -16.91 12.68 -17.30
C ALA A 407 -15.78 12.29 -18.25
N SER A 408 -14.83 13.20 -18.46
CA SER A 408 -13.58 12.91 -19.17
C SER A 408 -12.40 13.05 -18.22
N VAL A 409 -11.44 12.11 -18.28
CA VAL A 409 -10.22 12.15 -17.47
C VAL A 409 -9.00 12.29 -18.36
N THR A 410 -8.11 13.21 -17.99
CA THR A 410 -6.81 13.44 -18.63
C THR A 410 -5.71 13.49 -17.59
N GLY A 411 -4.50 13.06 -17.94
CA GLY A 411 -3.36 13.12 -17.03
C GLY A 411 -2.22 12.19 -17.48
N PRO A 412 -1.17 12.08 -16.67
CA PRO A 412 -0.03 11.21 -16.95
C PRO A 412 -0.44 9.76 -17.28
N GLY A 413 0.19 9.16 -18.29
CA GLY A 413 -0.13 7.80 -18.76
C GLY A 413 -1.40 7.67 -19.63
N LEU A 414 -2.19 8.74 -19.80
CA LEU A 414 -3.34 8.77 -20.70
C LEU A 414 -2.97 9.49 -22.01
N ALA A 415 -2.93 8.76 -23.12
CA ALA A 415 -2.60 9.33 -24.44
C ALA A 415 -3.71 10.24 -25.02
N ALA A 416 -4.95 10.05 -24.56
CA ALA A 416 -6.12 10.82 -24.91
C ALA A 416 -7.10 10.84 -23.72
N PRO A 417 -8.09 11.77 -23.69
CA PRO A 417 -9.12 11.74 -22.67
C PRO A 417 -9.87 10.39 -22.66
N VAL A 418 -10.01 9.80 -21.48
CA VAL A 418 -10.86 8.61 -21.29
C VAL A 418 -12.21 9.05 -20.76
N TRP A 419 -13.28 8.41 -21.23
CA TRP A 419 -14.64 8.88 -20.98
C TRP A 419 -15.40 7.90 -20.12
N LEU A 420 -16.15 8.42 -19.15
CA LEU A 420 -17.05 7.67 -18.28
C LEU A 420 -18.49 8.12 -18.50
N MET A 421 -19.43 7.17 -18.52
CA MET A 421 -20.87 7.38 -18.70
C MET A 421 -21.69 6.32 -17.95
N PRO A 422 -23.03 6.44 -17.86
CA PRO A 422 -23.85 5.48 -17.13
C PRO A 422 -23.79 4.10 -17.78
N ARG A 423 -23.81 3.06 -16.95
CA ARG A 423 -23.76 1.66 -17.39
C ARG A 423 -25.12 1.20 -17.90
N ASN A 424 -25.13 0.33 -18.90
CA ASN A 424 -26.31 -0.46 -19.27
C ASN A 424 -26.38 -1.75 -18.41
N ALA A 425 -26.47 -1.59 -17.09
CA ALA A 425 -26.49 -2.68 -16.11
C ALA A 425 -27.25 -2.27 -14.83
N VAL A 426 -27.69 -3.25 -14.05
CA VAL A 426 -28.26 -3.05 -12.70
C VAL A 426 -27.28 -3.52 -11.62
N GLY A 427 -27.42 -3.00 -10.39
CA GLY A 427 -26.48 -3.35 -9.31
C GLY A 427 -25.23 -2.47 -9.26
N SER A 428 -25.23 -1.30 -9.93
CA SER A 428 -24.09 -0.38 -9.95
C SER A 428 -24.49 1.05 -9.59
N SER A 429 -23.57 1.78 -8.96
CA SER A 429 -23.73 3.18 -8.51
C SER A 429 -22.59 4.09 -8.97
N THR A 430 -21.81 3.66 -9.96
CA THR A 430 -20.69 4.44 -10.50
C THR A 430 -20.78 4.53 -12.02
N LEU A 431 -20.27 5.62 -12.60
CA LEU A 431 -20.04 5.67 -14.04
C LEU A 431 -19.05 4.57 -14.46
N ALA A 432 -19.15 4.11 -15.71
CA ALA A 432 -18.19 3.18 -16.31
C ALA A 432 -17.48 3.83 -17.49
N LEU A 433 -16.29 3.35 -17.78
CA LEU A 433 -15.56 3.72 -18.99
C LEU A 433 -16.37 3.36 -20.24
N SER A 434 -16.31 4.22 -21.25
CA SER A 434 -16.96 3.99 -22.53
C SER A 434 -16.44 2.71 -23.18
N ASN A 435 -17.33 1.95 -23.83
CA ASN A 435 -16.94 0.74 -24.56
C ASN A 435 -16.11 1.06 -25.80
N THR A 436 -16.28 2.26 -26.37
CA THR A 436 -15.55 2.78 -27.53
C THR A 436 -14.88 4.11 -27.20
N PRO A 437 -13.77 4.48 -27.86
CA PRO A 437 -13.16 5.79 -27.67
C PRO A 437 -14.12 6.92 -28.05
N LEU A 438 -14.12 8.01 -27.26
CA LEU A 438 -14.88 9.22 -27.57
C LEU A 438 -13.93 10.42 -27.70
N SER A 439 -14.30 11.37 -28.55
CA SER A 439 -13.57 12.63 -28.75
C SER A 439 -14.23 13.83 -28.06
N ALA A 440 -15.48 13.69 -27.62
CA ALA A 440 -16.27 14.74 -27.00
C ALA A 440 -17.33 14.16 -26.06
N ALA A 441 -17.92 15.01 -25.21
CA ALA A 441 -18.99 14.63 -24.31
C ALA A 441 -20.23 14.19 -25.10
N PRO A 442 -20.94 13.13 -24.69
CA PRO A 442 -22.22 12.79 -25.26
C PRO A 442 -23.21 13.97 -25.11
N VAL A 443 -23.80 14.41 -26.23
CA VAL A 443 -24.78 15.51 -26.25
C VAL A 443 -26.23 15.04 -26.06
N SER A 444 -26.43 13.74 -25.97
CA SER A 444 -27.69 13.09 -25.61
C SER A 444 -27.40 11.92 -24.67
N PRO A 445 -28.33 11.57 -23.76
CA PRO A 445 -28.15 10.45 -22.86
C PRO A 445 -27.73 9.17 -23.61
N ALA A 446 -26.53 8.67 -23.32
CA ALA A 446 -25.97 7.45 -23.85
C ALA A 446 -25.43 6.60 -22.69
N THR A 447 -25.72 5.30 -22.74
CA THR A 447 -25.18 4.31 -21.81
C THR A 447 -24.05 3.53 -22.47
N THR A 448 -23.11 3.04 -21.65
CA THR A 448 -22.04 2.14 -22.10
C THR A 448 -22.36 0.69 -21.75
N SER A 449 -22.04 -0.23 -22.66
CA SER A 449 -22.01 -1.68 -22.38
C SER A 449 -20.72 -2.12 -21.69
N SER A 450 -19.73 -1.23 -21.55
CA SER A 450 -18.57 -1.51 -20.72
C SER A 450 -18.97 -1.40 -19.26
N ASN A 451 -18.62 -2.41 -18.48
CA ASN A 451 -18.99 -2.57 -17.08
C ASN A 451 -17.81 -2.35 -16.14
N THR A 452 -16.83 -1.58 -16.59
CA THR A 452 -15.57 -1.42 -15.86
C THR A 452 -15.25 0.06 -15.63
N SER A 453 -14.79 0.35 -14.42
CA SER A 453 -14.10 1.59 -14.07
C SER A 453 -12.59 1.46 -14.19
N LEU A 454 -12.10 0.30 -14.64
CA LEU A 454 -10.68 -0.01 -14.76
C LEU A 454 -10.19 0.41 -16.14
N TYR A 455 -9.43 1.49 -16.23
CA TYR A 455 -8.67 1.81 -17.42
C TYR A 455 -7.39 0.98 -17.42
N ARG A 456 -7.04 0.37 -18.55
CA ARG A 456 -5.91 -0.55 -18.68
C ARG A 456 -4.88 0.04 -19.63
N TRP A 457 -3.72 0.37 -19.10
CA TRP A 457 -2.61 0.85 -19.92
C TRP A 457 -1.56 -0.20 -20.19
N SER A 458 -1.58 -1.34 -19.50
CA SER A 458 -0.55 -2.38 -19.62
C SER A 458 -1.18 -3.73 -19.34
N TRP A 459 -0.71 -4.75 -20.07
CA TRP A 459 -1.19 -6.13 -20.00
C TRP A 459 -0.06 -7.11 -20.30
N GLN A 460 -0.11 -8.28 -19.68
CA GLN A 460 0.87 -9.34 -19.86
C GLN A 460 0.23 -10.71 -19.67
N SER A 461 0.35 -11.61 -20.66
CA SER A 461 -0.10 -12.99 -20.53
C SER A 461 0.63 -13.72 -19.39
N LEU A 462 -0.08 -14.59 -18.67
CA LEU A 462 0.53 -15.44 -17.63
C LEU A 462 1.36 -16.58 -18.22
N SER A 463 0.92 -17.10 -19.37
CA SER A 463 1.63 -18.15 -20.11
C SER A 463 2.41 -17.55 -21.26
N SER A 464 3.66 -18.00 -21.45
CA SER A 464 4.46 -17.67 -22.63
C SER A 464 3.93 -18.30 -23.91
N ALA A 465 3.05 -19.31 -23.81
CA ALA A 465 2.46 -20.00 -24.95
C ALA A 465 1.21 -19.30 -25.53
N ALA A 466 0.70 -18.25 -24.87
CA ALA A 466 -0.49 -17.52 -25.32
C ALA A 466 -0.24 -16.01 -25.32
N SER A 467 -0.66 -15.30 -26.36
CA SER A 467 -0.53 -13.84 -26.46
C SER A 467 -1.90 -13.17 -26.42
N PHE A 468 -2.12 -12.30 -25.44
CA PHE A 468 -3.28 -11.41 -25.43
C PHE A 468 -2.99 -10.13 -26.24
N THR A 469 -3.94 -9.75 -27.08
CA THR A 469 -3.95 -8.44 -27.76
C THR A 469 -5.14 -7.65 -27.26
N ALA A 470 -4.90 -6.43 -26.77
CA ALA A 470 -5.97 -5.55 -26.34
C ALA A 470 -6.89 -5.15 -27.51
N PRO A 471 -8.20 -4.97 -27.28
CA PRO A 471 -9.12 -4.49 -28.31
C PRO A 471 -8.73 -3.10 -28.82
N SER A 472 -8.51 -2.97 -30.13
CA SER A 472 -8.00 -1.75 -30.77
C SER A 472 -8.95 -0.55 -30.73
N ALA A 473 -10.26 -0.78 -30.53
CA ALA A 473 -11.29 0.24 -30.50
C ALA A 473 -12.08 0.21 -29.18
N SER A 474 -11.37 0.15 -28.04
CA SER A 474 -12.01 0.23 -26.73
C SER A 474 -11.74 1.55 -26.01
N GLY A 475 -12.72 2.05 -25.25
CA GLY A 475 -12.55 3.25 -24.40
C GLY A 475 -11.89 2.97 -23.04
N TYR A 476 -11.56 1.71 -22.75
CA TYR A 476 -11.01 1.26 -21.47
C TYR A 476 -9.65 0.54 -21.58
N TYR A 477 -9.07 0.49 -22.78
CA TYR A 477 -7.65 0.16 -22.98
C TYR A 477 -6.92 1.34 -23.61
N ALA A 478 -5.66 1.50 -23.25
CA ALA A 478 -4.72 2.28 -24.05
C ALA A 478 -4.53 1.63 -25.42
N ALA A 479 -4.34 2.46 -26.45
CA ALA A 479 -4.09 1.99 -27.81
C ALA A 479 -2.81 1.15 -27.92
N GLN A 480 -1.84 1.38 -27.03
CA GLN A 480 -0.60 0.63 -26.89
C GLN A 480 -0.27 0.42 -25.43
N SER A 481 0.44 -0.68 -25.13
CA SER A 481 0.91 -0.95 -23.77
C SER A 481 1.93 0.11 -23.34
N LEU A 482 1.72 0.67 -22.15
CA LEU A 482 2.53 1.69 -21.50
C LEU A 482 3.48 1.03 -20.50
N ASP A 483 4.73 1.50 -20.44
CA ASP A 483 5.58 1.29 -19.27
C ASP A 483 5.26 2.35 -18.21
N ALA A 484 4.71 1.90 -17.07
CA ALA A 484 4.31 2.77 -15.98
C ALA A 484 5.49 3.47 -15.29
N SER A 485 6.75 3.08 -15.56
CA SER A 485 7.92 3.84 -15.09
C SER A 485 7.95 5.29 -15.60
N SER A 486 7.26 5.56 -16.71
CA SER A 486 7.10 6.90 -17.29
C SER A 486 6.05 7.77 -16.59
N VAL A 487 5.26 7.19 -15.68
CA VAL A 487 4.20 7.90 -14.95
C VAL A 487 4.73 8.28 -13.57
N PRO A 488 4.81 9.57 -13.22
CA PRO A 488 5.29 9.99 -11.91
C PRO A 488 4.41 9.50 -10.75
N LEU A 489 5.02 9.22 -9.60
CA LEU A 489 4.30 8.97 -8.35
C LEU A 489 3.45 10.19 -7.97
N TYR A 490 2.30 9.93 -7.35
CA TYR A 490 1.36 10.96 -6.91
C TYR A 490 0.94 11.92 -8.03
N SER A 491 0.84 11.40 -9.26
CA SER A 491 0.36 12.15 -10.42
C SER A 491 -1.05 12.70 -10.18
N ALA A 492 -1.24 13.96 -10.59
CA ALA A 492 -2.55 14.60 -10.62
C ALA A 492 -3.24 14.39 -11.97
N TYR A 493 -4.53 14.06 -11.93
CA TYR A 493 -5.40 13.87 -13.08
C TYR A 493 -6.48 14.94 -13.06
N THR A 494 -6.79 15.48 -14.23
CA THR A 494 -7.90 16.41 -14.41
C THR A 494 -9.13 15.62 -14.83
N VAL A 495 -10.22 15.78 -14.06
CA VAL A 495 -11.54 15.21 -14.37
C VAL A 495 -12.46 16.37 -14.74
N THR A 496 -13.04 16.33 -15.94
CA THR A 496 -14.07 17.28 -16.37
C THR A 496 -15.42 16.59 -16.33
N PHE A 497 -16.40 17.22 -15.71
CA PHE A 497 -17.74 16.68 -15.50
C PHE A 497 -18.75 17.37 -16.42
N TYR A 498 -19.70 16.61 -16.94
CA TYR A 498 -20.71 17.10 -17.89
C TYR A 498 -22.11 16.64 -17.49
N ASP A 499 -23.10 17.47 -17.83
CA ASP A 499 -24.51 17.12 -17.70
C ASP A 499 -24.97 16.16 -18.83
N LYS A 500 -26.25 15.81 -18.81
CA LYS A 500 -26.86 14.88 -19.79
C LYS A 500 -26.94 15.40 -21.23
N ASN A 501 -26.69 16.70 -21.43
CA ASN A 501 -26.72 17.38 -22.73
C ASN A 501 -25.29 17.69 -23.22
N GLY A 502 -24.26 17.24 -22.50
CA GLY A 502 -22.85 17.50 -22.83
C GLY A 502 -22.35 18.88 -22.37
N ALA A 503 -23.11 19.62 -21.57
CA ALA A 503 -22.65 20.89 -21.01
C ALA A 503 -21.69 20.65 -19.85
N GLN A 504 -20.56 21.35 -19.83
CA GLN A 504 -19.57 21.23 -18.77
C GLN A 504 -20.10 21.80 -17.45
N LEU A 505 -20.02 21.00 -16.39
CA LEU A 505 -20.43 21.36 -15.02
C LEU A 505 -19.25 21.93 -14.21
N GLY A 506 -18.04 21.40 -14.42
CA GLY A 506 -16.85 21.82 -13.70
C GLY A 506 -15.68 20.86 -13.88
N GLN A 507 -14.58 21.12 -13.18
CA GLN A 507 -13.36 20.33 -13.20
C GLN A 507 -12.80 20.10 -11.80
N SER A 508 -12.15 18.96 -11.63
CA SER A 508 -11.41 18.61 -10.41
C SER A 508 -10.01 18.10 -10.75
N SER A 509 -9.04 18.38 -9.87
CA SER A 509 -7.68 17.83 -9.93
C SER A 509 -7.51 16.78 -8.84
N ILE A 510 -7.37 15.51 -9.23
CA ILE A 510 -7.33 14.37 -8.31
C ILE A 510 -5.94 13.75 -8.31
N ILE A 511 -5.32 13.63 -7.14
CA ILE A 511 -4.04 12.96 -6.98
C ILE A 511 -4.27 11.46 -6.81
N ASN A 512 -3.57 10.64 -7.61
CA ASN A 512 -3.54 9.19 -7.40
C ASN A 512 -2.57 8.86 -6.25
N PRO A 513 -3.03 8.35 -5.09
CA PRO A 513 -2.14 8.03 -3.97
C PRO A 513 -1.35 6.73 -4.18
N GLY A 514 -1.70 5.91 -5.17
CA GLY A 514 -1.05 4.64 -5.47
C GLY A 514 0.12 4.77 -6.45
N SER A 515 1.04 3.82 -6.39
CA SER A 515 2.17 3.74 -7.34
C SER A 515 1.68 3.30 -8.72
N PRO A 516 2.09 3.95 -9.82
CA PRO A 516 1.81 3.45 -11.17
C PRO A 516 2.48 2.10 -11.42
N LEU A 517 1.71 1.13 -11.92
CA LEU A 517 2.17 -0.25 -12.13
C LEU A 517 2.09 -0.63 -13.61
N SER A 518 3.08 -1.40 -14.07
CA SER A 518 3.00 -2.16 -15.32
C SER A 518 2.43 -3.55 -14.99
N ALA A 519 1.88 -4.26 -15.99
CA ALA A 519 1.25 -5.56 -15.75
C ALA A 519 2.24 -6.61 -15.19
N ALA A 520 3.53 -6.46 -15.47
CA ALA A 520 4.60 -7.29 -14.91
C ALA A 520 4.63 -7.30 -13.38
N ALA A 521 4.22 -6.22 -12.71
CA ALA A 521 4.10 -6.20 -11.25
C ALA A 521 3.13 -7.27 -10.71
N GLY A 522 2.25 -7.81 -11.55
CA GLY A 522 1.25 -8.81 -11.14
C GLY A 522 1.89 -10.11 -10.68
N SER A 523 3.13 -10.41 -11.12
CA SER A 523 3.85 -11.60 -10.66
C SER A 523 4.42 -11.48 -9.25
N SER A 524 4.56 -10.26 -8.71
CA SER A 524 5.02 -10.08 -7.31
C SER A 524 3.86 -10.03 -6.31
N VAL A 525 2.62 -9.99 -6.79
CA VAL A 525 1.43 -9.97 -5.92
C VAL A 525 1.11 -11.37 -5.41
N ALA A 526 0.99 -11.49 -4.09
CA ALA A 526 0.37 -12.65 -3.45
C ALA A 526 -1.15 -12.60 -3.68
N TRP A 527 -1.65 -13.34 -4.67
CA TRP A 527 -3.06 -13.32 -5.03
C TRP A 527 -3.89 -14.26 -4.15
N PRO A 528 -5.09 -13.83 -3.66
CA PRO A 528 -6.06 -14.78 -3.15
C PRO A 528 -6.50 -15.74 -4.27
N THR A 529 -7.12 -16.86 -3.93
CA THR A 529 -7.61 -17.84 -4.91
C THR A 529 -8.95 -18.40 -4.47
N LEU A 530 -9.94 -18.39 -5.36
CA LEU A 530 -11.24 -19.01 -5.10
C LEU A 530 -11.06 -20.49 -4.73
N LEU A 531 -11.88 -20.98 -3.79
CA LEU A 531 -11.85 -22.42 -3.49
C LEU A 531 -12.32 -23.21 -4.71
N PRO A 532 -11.63 -24.31 -5.10
CA PRO A 532 -11.94 -25.05 -6.32
C PRO A 532 -13.39 -25.54 -6.42
N ASP A 533 -13.98 -25.99 -5.31
CA ASP A 533 -15.36 -26.47 -5.27
C ASP A 533 -16.35 -25.36 -5.63
N PHE A 534 -16.16 -24.16 -5.08
CA PHE A 534 -16.99 -23.01 -5.40
C PHE A 534 -16.85 -22.61 -6.87
N ALA A 535 -15.62 -22.47 -7.36
CA ALA A 535 -15.35 -22.11 -8.75
C ALA A 535 -15.99 -23.12 -9.72
N THR A 536 -15.83 -24.41 -9.45
CA THR A 536 -16.39 -25.48 -10.30
C THR A 536 -17.92 -25.46 -10.29
N GLN A 537 -18.56 -25.34 -9.13
CA GLN A 537 -20.02 -25.40 -9.03
C GLN A 537 -20.72 -24.15 -9.58
N PHE A 538 -20.11 -22.95 -9.41
CA PHE A 538 -20.75 -21.67 -9.72
C PHE A 538 -20.31 -21.03 -11.05
N LEU A 539 -19.05 -21.21 -11.45
CA LEU A 539 -18.46 -20.58 -12.64
C LEU A 539 -18.30 -21.54 -13.82
N THR A 540 -18.99 -22.69 -13.83
CA THR A 540 -19.02 -23.58 -15.00
C THR A 540 -20.46 -23.94 -15.38
N PRO A 541 -20.82 -24.06 -16.68
CA PRO A 541 -22.18 -24.39 -17.12
C PRO A 541 -22.69 -25.74 -16.60
N GLY A 542 -21.80 -26.70 -16.35
CA GLY A 542 -22.14 -28.03 -15.80
C GLY A 542 -22.19 -28.09 -14.27
N GLY A 543 -21.90 -26.98 -13.57
CA GLY A 543 -21.88 -26.92 -12.13
C GLY A 543 -23.29 -26.94 -11.50
N SER A 544 -23.40 -27.46 -10.28
CA SER A 544 -24.68 -27.53 -9.55
C SER A 544 -25.29 -26.16 -9.24
N LEU A 545 -24.51 -25.08 -9.33
CA LEU A 545 -24.92 -23.70 -9.07
C LEU A 545 -24.96 -22.85 -10.37
N ALA A 546 -24.91 -23.50 -11.54
CA ALA A 546 -24.98 -22.82 -12.85
C ALA A 546 -26.34 -22.17 -13.14
N GLY A 547 -27.42 -22.62 -12.48
CA GLY A 547 -28.76 -22.04 -12.62
C GLY A 547 -28.87 -20.58 -12.16
N THR A 548 -30.11 -20.06 -12.16
CA THR A 548 -30.44 -18.73 -11.63
C THR A 548 -30.12 -18.65 -10.13
N GLN A 549 -29.41 -17.60 -9.70
CA GLN A 549 -29.03 -17.39 -8.30
C GLN A 549 -29.41 -16.00 -7.81
N TYR A 550 -29.84 -15.87 -6.56
CA TYR A 550 -30.17 -14.56 -5.95
C TYR A 550 -29.07 -14.05 -5.01
N ALA A 551 -28.36 -14.97 -4.38
CA ALA A 551 -27.22 -14.70 -3.54
C ALA A 551 -26.30 -15.90 -3.55
N MET A 552 -25.00 -15.68 -3.36
CA MET A 552 -24.00 -16.73 -3.32
C MET A 552 -23.02 -16.50 -2.18
N SER A 553 -22.68 -17.60 -1.50
CA SER A 553 -21.59 -17.60 -0.54
C SER A 553 -20.28 -17.89 -1.25
N VAL A 554 -19.49 -16.84 -1.48
CA VAL A 554 -18.20 -16.91 -2.17
C VAL A 554 -17.13 -17.28 -1.16
N THR A 555 -16.29 -18.27 -1.48
CA THR A 555 -15.20 -18.75 -0.63
C THR A 555 -13.85 -18.68 -1.34
N TRP A 556 -12.81 -18.29 -0.61
CA TRP A 556 -11.44 -18.19 -1.13
C TRP A 556 -10.39 -18.49 -0.05
N SER A 557 -9.18 -18.77 -0.52
CA SER A 557 -7.96 -18.86 0.27
C SER A 557 -7.09 -17.64 0.00
N SER A 558 -6.52 -17.08 1.06
CA SER A 558 -5.47 -16.05 1.04
C SER A 558 -4.09 -16.63 1.33
N LEU A 559 -3.98 -17.96 1.41
CA LEU A 559 -2.73 -18.65 1.67
C LEU A 559 -1.84 -18.69 0.42
N VAL A 560 -0.62 -18.19 0.55
CA VAL A 560 0.47 -18.31 -0.41
C VAL A 560 1.64 -18.99 0.31
N ASN A 561 2.05 -20.16 -0.18
CA ASN A 561 3.08 -21.01 0.46
C ASN A 561 2.78 -21.32 1.95
N GLY A 562 1.49 -21.52 2.29
CA GLY A 562 1.04 -21.80 3.66
C GLY A 562 0.85 -20.56 4.54
N GLN A 563 1.16 -19.36 4.04
CA GLN A 563 1.08 -18.11 4.80
C GLN A 563 -0.03 -17.21 4.29
N ASN A 564 -0.73 -16.54 5.22
CA ASN A 564 -1.77 -15.56 4.88
C ASN A 564 -1.16 -14.22 4.43
N LEU A 565 -0.62 -14.18 3.22
CA LEU A 565 0.15 -13.05 2.66
C LEU A 565 -0.59 -12.30 1.56
N SER A 566 -1.76 -12.78 1.12
CA SER A 566 -2.51 -12.05 0.11
C SER A 566 -2.94 -10.68 0.61
N TYR A 567 -3.22 -9.76 -0.30
CA TYR A 567 -3.93 -8.54 0.09
C TYR A 567 -5.28 -8.94 0.76
N PRO A 568 -5.74 -8.18 1.78
CA PRO A 568 -7.04 -8.40 2.37
C PRO A 568 -8.14 -8.14 1.35
N VAL A 569 -9.03 -9.10 1.18
CA VAL A 569 -10.22 -8.93 0.35
C VAL A 569 -11.25 -8.15 1.17
N THR A 570 -11.58 -6.95 0.72
CA THR A 570 -12.55 -6.03 1.37
C THR A 570 -13.82 -5.85 0.54
N SER A 571 -13.85 -6.37 -0.68
CA SER A 571 -15.06 -6.46 -1.49
C SER A 571 -15.02 -7.66 -2.42
N VAL A 572 -16.18 -8.30 -2.59
CA VAL A 572 -16.37 -9.38 -3.56
C VAL A 572 -17.50 -8.97 -4.51
N GLN A 573 -17.25 -9.06 -5.81
CA GLN A 573 -18.28 -8.84 -6.84
C GLN A 573 -18.60 -10.14 -7.55
N ILE A 574 -19.90 -10.37 -7.78
CA ILE A 574 -20.38 -11.27 -8.82
C ILE A 574 -20.97 -10.40 -9.91
N GLN A 575 -20.54 -10.65 -11.14
CA GLN A 575 -21.14 -10.06 -12.32
C GLN A 575 -21.58 -11.18 -13.24
N ALA A 576 -22.84 -11.13 -13.64
CA ALA A 576 -23.44 -12.14 -14.50
C ALA A 576 -24.22 -11.47 -15.62
N THR A 577 -23.93 -11.91 -16.85
CA THR A 577 -24.55 -11.44 -18.08
C THR A 577 -25.26 -12.62 -18.71
N GLY A 578 -26.52 -12.47 -19.09
CA GLY A 578 -27.28 -13.53 -19.76
C GLY A 578 -28.33 -12.96 -20.71
N LEU A 579 -28.96 -13.84 -21.49
CA LEU A 579 -30.02 -13.45 -22.42
C LEU A 579 -31.36 -13.34 -21.70
N SER A 580 -32.07 -12.23 -21.90
CA SER A 580 -33.48 -12.10 -21.53
C SER A 580 -34.38 -12.95 -22.46
N THR A 581 -35.63 -13.14 -22.06
CA THR A 581 -36.67 -13.84 -22.86
C THR A 581 -36.92 -13.18 -24.23
N GLY A 582 -36.51 -11.91 -24.40
CA GLY A 582 -36.55 -11.17 -25.68
C GLY A 582 -35.23 -11.12 -26.44
N GLY A 583 -34.20 -11.88 -26.02
CA GLY A 583 -32.89 -11.94 -26.67
C GLY A 583 -31.93 -10.78 -26.36
N ALA A 584 -32.35 -9.78 -25.58
CA ALA A 584 -31.46 -8.71 -25.11
C ALA A 584 -30.58 -9.20 -23.96
N SER A 585 -29.29 -8.87 -24.00
CA SER A 585 -28.36 -9.18 -22.90
C SER A 585 -28.69 -8.31 -21.67
N VAL A 586 -28.84 -8.95 -20.50
CA VAL A 586 -29.03 -8.28 -19.22
C VAL A 586 -27.83 -8.59 -18.34
N GLU A 587 -27.20 -7.53 -17.82
CA GLU A 587 -26.14 -7.63 -16.83
C GLU A 587 -26.69 -7.31 -15.44
N VAL A 588 -26.36 -8.20 -14.49
CA VAL A 588 -26.67 -8.05 -13.07
C VAL A 588 -25.38 -8.13 -12.28
N ASP A 589 -25.07 -7.04 -11.58
CA ASP A 589 -24.01 -6.97 -10.59
C ASP A 589 -24.55 -7.25 -9.18
N GLY A 590 -23.69 -7.81 -8.34
CA GLY A 590 -23.90 -7.89 -6.90
C GLY A 590 -22.57 -7.75 -6.18
N PHE A 591 -22.57 -7.00 -5.09
CA PHE A 591 -21.38 -6.76 -4.27
C PHE A 591 -21.61 -7.20 -2.83
N SER A 592 -20.54 -7.69 -2.23
CA SER A 592 -20.34 -7.71 -0.78
C SER A 592 -19.21 -6.73 -0.45
N VAL A 593 -19.38 -5.95 0.60
CA VAL A 593 -18.41 -4.93 1.05
C VAL A 593 -18.17 -5.06 2.55
N GLY A 594 -16.93 -4.84 2.97
CA GLY A 594 -16.52 -4.92 4.36
C GLY A 594 -15.69 -6.17 4.68
N ALA A 595 -15.47 -6.41 5.98
CA ALA A 595 -14.65 -7.50 6.45
C ALA A 595 -15.33 -8.86 6.19
N PRO A 596 -14.65 -9.82 5.55
CA PRO A 596 -15.19 -11.14 5.30
C PRO A 596 -15.17 -12.02 6.56
N ASN A 597 -15.98 -13.08 6.57
CA ASN A 597 -15.96 -14.06 7.65
C ASN A 597 -14.75 -14.98 7.50
N ASN A 598 -13.96 -15.12 8.57
CA ASN A 598 -12.89 -16.10 8.64
C ASN A 598 -13.47 -17.46 9.04
N THR A 599 -13.32 -18.47 8.19
CA THR A 599 -13.84 -19.82 8.47
C THR A 599 -12.78 -20.73 9.09
N THR A 600 -11.53 -20.58 8.65
CA THR A 600 -10.33 -21.30 9.12
C THR A 600 -9.11 -20.49 8.70
N PHE A 601 -7.94 -20.71 9.32
CA PHE A 601 -6.71 -19.96 9.01
C PHE A 601 -6.47 -19.75 7.50
N GLY A 602 -6.52 -18.47 7.09
CA GLY A 602 -6.30 -18.04 5.70
C GLY A 602 -7.42 -18.39 4.71
N GLN A 603 -8.57 -18.88 5.17
CA GLN A 603 -9.77 -19.11 4.36
C GLN A 603 -10.91 -18.20 4.80
N TYR A 604 -11.61 -17.67 3.81
CA TYR A 604 -12.59 -16.62 4.02
C TYR A 604 -13.86 -16.88 3.22
N GLN A 605 -14.96 -16.30 3.69
CA GLN A 605 -16.27 -16.39 3.07
C GLN A 605 -17.04 -15.07 3.19
N THR A 606 -17.81 -14.74 2.16
CA THR A 606 -18.83 -13.69 2.24
C THR A 606 -20.03 -14.00 1.35
N THR A 607 -21.18 -13.41 1.65
CA THR A 607 -22.39 -13.51 0.84
C THR A 607 -22.49 -12.31 -0.10
N VAL A 608 -22.62 -12.60 -1.39
CA VAL A 608 -22.86 -11.61 -2.44
C VAL A 608 -24.31 -11.75 -2.92
N SER A 609 -25.09 -10.69 -2.82
CA SER A 609 -26.50 -10.66 -3.26
C SER A 609 -26.64 -9.88 -4.56
N ALA A 610 -27.45 -10.41 -5.47
CA ALA A 610 -27.71 -9.76 -6.75
C ALA A 610 -28.45 -8.41 -6.56
N GLY A 611 -28.08 -7.41 -7.36
CA GLY A 611 -28.66 -6.06 -7.30
C GLY A 611 -28.15 -5.17 -6.17
N VAL A 612 -27.25 -5.67 -5.31
CA VAL A 612 -26.54 -4.86 -4.31
C VAL A 612 -25.34 -4.19 -4.97
N ASN A 613 -25.21 -2.86 -4.84
CA ASN A 613 -24.10 -2.11 -5.43
C ASN A 613 -22.83 -2.12 -4.58
N SER A 614 -21.76 -1.53 -5.09
CA SER A 614 -20.45 -1.42 -4.42
C SER A 614 -20.43 -0.56 -3.16
N LEU A 615 -21.57 0.00 -2.73
CA LEU A 615 -21.74 0.69 -1.45
C LEU A 615 -22.60 -0.14 -0.47
N GLY A 616 -22.95 -1.38 -0.81
CA GLY A 616 -23.79 -2.25 0.01
C GLY A 616 -25.29 -1.91 -0.06
N VAL A 617 -25.71 -1.06 -1.00
CA VAL A 617 -27.12 -0.63 -1.14
C VAL A 617 -27.84 -1.49 -2.19
N GLN A 618 -29.02 -2.01 -1.84
CA GLN A 618 -29.90 -2.69 -2.79
C GLN A 618 -30.43 -1.68 -3.82
N THR A 619 -30.04 -1.82 -5.08
CA THR A 619 -30.45 -0.93 -6.18
C THR A 619 -31.52 -1.52 -7.08
N CYS A 620 -31.71 -2.84 -7.02
CA CYS A 620 -32.72 -3.54 -7.81
C CYS A 620 -33.23 -4.77 -7.05
N THR A 621 -34.54 -4.90 -6.89
CA THR A 621 -35.18 -6.07 -6.25
C THR A 621 -35.66 -7.02 -7.34
N ASN A 622 -35.47 -8.33 -7.16
CA ASN A 622 -35.85 -9.39 -8.12
C ASN A 622 -35.07 -9.40 -9.46
N CYS A 623 -33.83 -8.91 -9.48
CA CYS A 623 -32.88 -9.17 -10.55
C CYS A 623 -31.89 -10.25 -10.09
N PRO A 624 -32.16 -11.55 -10.31
CA PRO A 624 -31.20 -12.59 -9.99
C PRO A 624 -30.01 -12.57 -10.95
N PHE A 625 -28.90 -13.15 -10.53
CA PHE A 625 -27.85 -13.54 -11.46
C PHE A 625 -28.42 -14.54 -12.47
N PRO A 626 -28.37 -14.25 -13.79
CA PRO A 626 -28.89 -15.14 -14.81
C PRO A 626 -28.17 -16.48 -14.83
N PRO A 627 -28.81 -17.55 -15.35
CA PRO A 627 -28.17 -18.85 -15.48
C PRO A 627 -26.97 -18.79 -16.44
N LEU A 628 -25.93 -19.55 -16.13
CA LEU A 628 -24.75 -19.73 -16.95
C LEU A 628 -25.02 -20.82 -17.99
N VAL A 629 -25.48 -20.38 -19.17
CA VAL A 629 -25.83 -21.18 -20.34
C VAL A 629 -25.21 -20.53 -21.58
N ALA A 630 -25.34 -21.16 -22.75
CA ALA A 630 -24.69 -20.70 -23.98
C ALA A 630 -25.02 -19.21 -24.28
N GLY A 631 -23.99 -18.39 -24.47
CA GLY A 631 -24.11 -16.94 -24.68
C GLY A 631 -24.16 -16.11 -23.39
N SER A 632 -24.13 -16.73 -22.21
CA SER A 632 -23.98 -16.05 -20.92
C SER A 632 -22.52 -15.92 -20.52
N SER A 633 -22.22 -15.00 -19.61
CA SER A 633 -20.93 -14.93 -18.93
C SER A 633 -21.12 -14.69 -17.44
N ARG A 634 -20.18 -15.18 -16.64
CA ARG A 634 -20.21 -15.01 -15.18
C ARG A 634 -18.78 -14.84 -14.67
N LEU A 635 -18.57 -13.88 -13.79
CA LEU A 635 -17.30 -13.69 -13.10
C LEU A 635 -17.50 -13.49 -11.61
N VAL A 636 -16.45 -13.84 -10.87
CA VAL A 636 -16.25 -13.49 -9.47
C VAL A 636 -14.96 -12.68 -9.39
N GLN A 637 -15.03 -11.55 -8.69
CA GLN A 637 -13.89 -10.67 -8.47
C GLN A 637 -13.64 -10.50 -6.98
N LEU A 638 -12.43 -10.87 -6.52
CA LEU A 638 -11.94 -10.62 -5.17
C LEU A 638 -11.13 -9.33 -5.18
N SER A 639 -11.64 -8.30 -4.50
CA SER A 639 -11.08 -6.94 -4.53
C SER A 639 -10.53 -6.55 -3.16
N GLY A 640 -9.43 -5.82 -3.18
CA GLY A 640 -8.84 -5.23 -1.97
C GLY A 640 -8.04 -3.99 -2.32
N GLY A 641 -7.53 -3.31 -1.30
CA GLY A 641 -6.71 -2.12 -1.48
C GLY A 641 -5.59 -2.05 -0.44
N GLN A 642 -4.40 -1.65 -0.88
CA GLN A 642 -3.25 -1.46 -0.01
C GLN A 642 -2.37 -0.34 -0.60
N ASN A 643 -1.90 0.59 0.24
CA ASN A 643 -1.02 1.70 -0.17
C ASN A 643 -1.50 2.48 -1.42
N GLY A 644 -2.81 2.74 -1.52
CA GLY A 644 -3.41 3.48 -2.63
C GLY A 644 -3.53 2.70 -3.94
N ILE A 645 -3.13 1.43 -3.97
CA ILE A 645 -3.29 0.51 -5.10
C ILE A 645 -4.52 -0.37 -4.87
N SER A 646 -5.36 -0.50 -5.90
CA SER A 646 -6.50 -1.43 -5.93
C SER A 646 -6.10 -2.74 -6.59
N TYR A 647 -6.41 -3.86 -5.94
CA TYR A 647 -6.11 -5.20 -6.43
C TYR A 647 -7.40 -5.92 -6.82
N TYR A 648 -7.37 -6.60 -7.97
CA TYR A 648 -8.53 -7.32 -8.51
C TYR A 648 -8.15 -8.71 -8.99
N ASP A 649 -8.54 -9.76 -8.28
CA ASP A 649 -8.45 -11.14 -8.78
C ASP A 649 -9.78 -11.53 -9.42
N ILE A 650 -9.79 -11.69 -10.74
CA ILE A 650 -10.99 -11.93 -11.53
C ILE A 650 -10.93 -13.33 -12.09
N THR A 651 -11.85 -14.18 -11.67
CA THR A 651 -12.09 -15.50 -12.30
C THR A 651 -13.37 -15.42 -13.11
N LYS A 652 -13.29 -15.73 -14.40
CA LYS A 652 -14.38 -15.55 -15.37
C LYS A 652 -14.61 -16.81 -16.19
N TYR A 653 -15.87 -17.03 -16.55
CA TYR A 653 -16.28 -17.97 -17.59
C TYR A 653 -17.13 -17.24 -18.63
N ASN A 654 -16.81 -17.44 -19.91
CA ASN A 654 -17.63 -17.02 -21.04
C ASN A 654 -18.11 -18.25 -21.80
N ASP A 655 -19.42 -18.50 -21.85
CA ASP A 655 -20.00 -19.64 -22.58
C ASP A 655 -20.26 -19.29 -24.05
#